data_AF-A0A920HFB6-F1
#
_entry.id   AF-A0A920HFB6-F1
#
_cell.length_a   1.000
_cell.length_b   1.000
_cell.length_c   1.000
_cell.angle_alpha   90.00
_cell.angle_beta   90.00
_cell.angle_gamma   90.00
#
_symmetry.space_group_name_H-M   'P 1'
#
loop_
_entity.id
_entity.type
_entity.pdbx_description
1 polymer ?
#
loop_
_entity_poly.entity_id
_entity_poly.type
_entity_poly.pdbx_seq_one_letter_code
_entity_poly.pdbx_strand_id
1 'polypeptide(L)'
;MHKLTNMNAKRFFLFFTLLIFLACGSSDDSSDTSGNNGNNNGGNNNGGNTGGNDDTKDETNYYFSDSGNDSNSGSQKNPWKSLSKLNSSELNPGDSIFFNRGDSFFGELVVNGSGTASEPIVFTSYGSGDKPIISGKVGSSGGGDYQQAIYVLNNDNMVFENLEVQNNRQAPRTNVDNSDSFGIHIHNTSEETLNNFVFKNMTFKNVYAIAQVDPSDQQAFNQFEVAGIRIFTDWNKAPINNVLVEDSYFTDLQRFGVHAKHSIGNNSNDNRHTNFVFRGNEFKQIGGTCILPSRVRNCLIENNIFDEPGAKTNSRMIGRGSAVWNWYSINTIIQNNQALKIRGILDSHGIHIDHRNVDTFVQYNYMEDCEGGFVEILGGNETSVYRFNISVNDGWRSNPNWVNSNHTIWLSDNIGGQDGYNSENSYIYNNTVVINRSSDPYRTAIDIQANNTRIFNNIFYSINGSKMGNKQVNVTDTNLSMTNNLFFGQVDTRFKDYDEQAVFQNPNFYDESLDGAKGYQLLAGSPAINAGIPYSGKYAHPPIPVGDSDIFSEVEAIPSVGFFGRSLTVNSTPNIGANNAKNGEITSLYNLENPLIKDLFNNQEIELKNVDNDYKFRLIDITGKEKKSGTVNSSNSKIKLDNDLENGVYSIIIENDEKRFSQKFIYRKSDS
;
A
#
# COMPACT_ATOMS: atom_id res chain seq x y z
N MET A 1 -53.87 4.61 27.28
CA MET A 1 -54.20 5.85 26.54
C MET A 1 -52.92 6.30 25.86
N HIS A 2 -52.78 6.52 24.55
CA HIS A 2 -53.68 6.50 23.42
C HIS A 2 -52.86 6.09 22.17
N LYS A 3 -53.38 5.09 21.44
CA LYS A 3 -53.22 4.71 20.02
C LYS A 3 -51.98 5.16 19.21
N LEU A 4 -51.25 4.17 18.69
CA LEU A 4 -50.84 4.15 17.28
C LEU A 4 -51.08 2.74 16.72
N THR A 5 -51.78 2.72 15.60
CA THR A 5 -52.37 1.58 14.88
C THR A 5 -51.35 0.84 14.03
N ASN A 6 -51.47 -0.49 14.03
CA ASN A 6 -51.35 -1.44 12.90
C ASN A 6 -51.03 -0.81 11.52
N MET A 7 -50.19 -1.37 10.65
CA MET A 7 -50.20 -2.79 10.26
C MET A 7 -48.99 -3.16 9.38
N ASN A 8 -48.72 -4.46 9.39
CA ASN A 8 -47.67 -5.22 8.74
C ASN A 8 -47.63 -5.21 7.19
N ALA A 9 -46.41 -5.49 6.71
CA ALA A 9 -46.04 -6.39 5.62
C ALA A 9 -46.34 -6.01 4.15
N LYS A 10 -45.28 -5.86 3.34
CA LYS A 10 -44.75 -6.94 2.47
C LYS A 10 -43.54 -6.45 1.65
N ARG A 11 -42.62 -7.38 1.42
CA ARG A 11 -41.46 -7.35 0.52
C ARG A 11 -41.84 -6.92 -0.91
N PHE A 12 -40.95 -6.20 -1.61
CA PHE A 12 -40.33 -6.65 -2.87
C PHE A 12 -39.23 -5.66 -3.36
N PHE A 13 -38.17 -6.25 -3.93
CA PHE A 13 -37.08 -5.64 -4.70
C PHE A 13 -37.57 -4.69 -5.80
N LEU A 14 -36.79 -3.65 -6.12
CA LEU A 14 -36.65 -3.19 -7.51
C LEU A 14 -35.31 -2.46 -7.73
N PHE A 15 -34.49 -3.02 -8.62
CA PHE A 15 -33.40 -2.37 -9.33
C PHE A 15 -33.97 -1.27 -10.24
N PHE A 16 -33.26 -0.15 -10.40
CA PHE A 16 -33.47 0.76 -11.54
C PHE A 16 -32.15 1.08 -12.24
N THR A 17 -31.99 0.44 -13.39
CA THR A 17 -31.20 0.88 -14.54
C THR A 17 -31.85 2.11 -15.17
N LEU A 18 -31.06 3.11 -15.56
CA LEU A 18 -31.51 4.20 -16.42
C LEU A 18 -30.75 4.12 -17.76
N LEU A 19 -31.47 3.71 -18.80
CA LEU A 19 -31.07 3.78 -20.21
C LEU A 19 -31.89 4.90 -20.86
N ILE A 20 -31.25 5.84 -21.56
CA ILE A 20 -31.94 6.80 -22.43
C ILE A 20 -31.72 6.36 -23.88
N PHE A 21 -32.83 6.10 -24.57
CA PHE A 21 -32.92 5.89 -26.01
C PHE A 21 -32.93 7.22 -26.76
N LEU A 22 -32.30 7.24 -27.94
CA LEU A 22 -32.85 7.97 -29.08
C LEU A 22 -32.63 7.16 -30.37
N ALA A 23 -33.69 7.20 -31.18
CA ALA A 23 -33.97 6.44 -32.40
C ALA A 23 -32.95 6.70 -33.53
N CYS A 24 -32.87 5.97 -34.64
CA CYS A 24 -33.92 5.42 -35.48
C CYS A 24 -33.27 4.58 -36.61
N GLY A 25 -33.97 3.60 -37.18
CA GLY A 25 -33.80 3.24 -38.60
C GLY A 25 -33.34 1.82 -38.95
N SER A 26 -34.32 0.93 -39.11
CA SER A 26 -34.50 -0.11 -40.15
C SER A 26 -33.36 -1.06 -40.56
N SER A 27 -33.77 -2.33 -40.61
CA SER A 27 -33.14 -3.53 -41.15
C SER A 27 -32.73 -3.45 -42.62
N ASP A 28 -31.73 -4.25 -43.02
CA ASP A 28 -31.97 -5.46 -43.82
C ASP A 28 -30.68 -6.28 -44.04
N ASP A 29 -30.89 -7.59 -44.07
CA ASP A 29 -29.94 -8.68 -44.27
C ASP A 29 -29.24 -8.69 -45.64
N SER A 30 -28.03 -9.25 -45.68
CA SER A 30 -27.75 -10.55 -46.34
C SER A 30 -26.43 -10.63 -47.14
N SER A 31 -25.93 -11.87 -47.11
CA SER A 31 -25.06 -12.55 -48.08
C SER A 31 -23.53 -12.48 -47.90
N ASP A 32 -23.07 -13.53 -47.23
CA ASP A 32 -21.95 -14.38 -47.64
C ASP A 32 -21.58 -14.30 -49.13
N THR A 33 -20.27 -14.27 -49.42
CA THR A 33 -19.64 -15.30 -50.28
C THR A 33 -18.12 -15.24 -50.17
N SER A 34 -17.56 -16.38 -49.80
CA SER A 34 -16.16 -16.77 -49.95
C SER A 34 -15.72 -16.88 -51.41
N GLY A 35 -14.51 -16.45 -51.73
CA GLY A 35 -13.86 -16.66 -53.03
C GLY A 35 -12.34 -16.69 -52.91
N ASN A 36 -11.76 -17.81 -53.30
CA ASN A 36 -10.38 -18.26 -53.09
C ASN A 36 -9.41 -17.85 -54.22
N ASN A 37 -8.11 -18.01 -53.95
CA ASN A 37 -6.94 -18.24 -54.83
C ASN A 37 -6.18 -17.07 -55.48
N GLY A 38 -4.85 -17.12 -55.31
CA GLY A 38 -3.91 -16.94 -56.44
C GLY A 38 -2.54 -16.33 -56.14
N ASN A 39 -1.50 -17.18 -56.08
CA ASN A 39 -0.06 -16.88 -56.24
C ASN A 39 0.25 -15.81 -57.31
N ASN A 40 1.32 -14.99 -57.15
CA ASN A 40 2.67 -15.33 -57.64
C ASN A 40 3.72 -14.20 -57.46
N ASN A 41 4.96 -14.68 -57.42
CA ASN A 41 6.28 -14.07 -57.44
C ASN A 41 6.54 -12.87 -58.40
N GLY A 42 7.53 -12.03 -58.05
CA GLY A 42 8.33 -11.28 -59.04
C GLY A 42 8.78 -9.89 -58.56
N GLY A 43 10.07 -9.75 -58.22
CA GLY A 43 10.66 -8.49 -57.76
C GLY A 43 10.91 -7.45 -58.85
N ASN A 44 11.17 -6.21 -58.43
CA ASN A 44 12.16 -5.35 -59.08
C ASN A 44 12.58 -4.19 -58.16
N ASN A 45 13.88 -3.96 -58.09
CA ASN A 45 14.49 -2.76 -57.53
C ASN A 45 14.06 -1.54 -58.35
N ASN A 46 13.63 -0.46 -57.68
CA ASN A 46 13.94 0.87 -58.16
C ASN A 46 13.97 1.86 -56.99
N GLY A 47 15.09 2.59 -56.89
CA GLY A 47 15.32 3.60 -55.88
C GLY A 47 14.27 4.71 -55.97
N GLY A 48 13.53 4.87 -54.88
CA GLY A 48 12.70 6.01 -54.61
C GLY A 48 13.19 6.65 -53.34
N ASN A 49 13.80 7.82 -53.48
CA ASN A 49 14.13 8.77 -52.44
C ASN A 49 12.93 9.00 -51.50
N THR A 50 12.89 8.32 -50.37
CA THR A 50 12.03 8.68 -49.24
C THR A 50 12.93 9.33 -48.20
N GLY A 51 12.97 10.65 -48.21
CA GLY A 51 13.33 11.39 -47.01
C GLY A 51 12.40 10.93 -45.90
N GLY A 52 12.92 10.07 -45.03
CA GLY A 52 12.33 9.87 -43.71
C GLY A 52 12.51 11.18 -42.99
N ASN A 53 11.44 11.97 -42.90
CA ASN A 53 11.25 12.83 -41.75
C ASN A 53 11.07 11.88 -40.56
N ASP A 54 12.20 11.51 -39.97
CA ASP A 54 12.24 11.17 -38.57
C ASP A 54 12.04 12.51 -37.84
N ASP A 55 10.77 12.94 -37.72
CA ASP A 55 10.39 14.10 -36.90
C ASP A 55 10.46 13.68 -35.40
N THR A 56 11.62 13.15 -34.98
CA THR A 56 11.99 13.11 -33.58
C THR A 56 12.35 14.55 -33.19
N LYS A 57 11.34 15.30 -32.77
CA LYS A 57 11.53 16.61 -32.16
C LYS A 57 12.46 16.44 -30.95
N ASP A 58 13.51 17.25 -30.89
CA ASP A 58 14.51 17.21 -29.82
C ASP A 58 13.87 17.30 -28.42
N GLU A 59 14.39 16.50 -27.48
CA GLU A 59 14.11 16.58 -26.03
C GLU A 59 14.09 18.04 -25.57
N THR A 60 12.97 18.49 -24.98
CA THR A 60 12.83 19.90 -24.57
C THR A 60 12.56 20.03 -23.08
N ASN A 61 13.34 20.90 -22.43
CA ASN A 61 13.15 21.28 -21.03
C ASN A 61 12.26 22.53 -20.92
N TYR A 62 11.12 22.40 -20.24
CA TYR A 62 10.19 23.50 -19.95
C TYR A 62 10.23 23.86 -18.46
N TYR A 63 10.47 25.14 -18.16
CA TYR A 63 10.60 25.64 -16.80
C TYR A 63 9.42 26.55 -16.43
N PHE A 64 8.92 26.38 -15.22
CA PHE A 64 7.79 27.12 -14.67
C PHE A 64 8.18 27.87 -13.39
N SER A 65 7.71 29.11 -13.23
CA SER A 65 7.77 29.87 -11.98
C SER A 65 6.55 30.77 -11.86
N ASP A 66 6.01 30.97 -10.64
CA ASP A 66 4.92 31.92 -10.42
C ASP A 66 5.34 33.38 -10.76
N SER A 67 6.64 33.67 -10.75
CA SER A 67 7.19 34.95 -11.22
C SER A 67 7.41 35.03 -12.74
N GLY A 68 7.15 33.94 -13.47
CA GLY A 68 7.36 33.81 -14.92
C GLY A 68 6.31 34.54 -15.78
N ASN A 69 6.32 34.24 -17.08
CA ASN A 69 5.35 34.76 -18.05
C ASN A 69 5.08 33.75 -19.18
N ASP A 70 3.81 33.51 -19.52
CA ASP A 70 3.43 32.51 -20.54
C ASP A 70 3.76 32.92 -21.99
N SER A 71 4.18 34.17 -22.21
CA SER A 71 4.77 34.63 -23.47
C SER A 71 6.28 34.36 -23.58
N ASN A 72 6.90 33.87 -22.50
CA ASN A 72 8.32 33.51 -22.52
C ASN A 72 8.58 32.24 -23.35
N SER A 73 9.86 31.97 -23.60
CA SER A 73 10.32 30.77 -24.31
C SER A 73 10.10 29.45 -23.54
N GLY A 74 9.89 29.48 -22.22
CA GLY A 74 9.86 28.28 -21.38
C GLY A 74 11.25 27.79 -20.93
N SER A 75 12.33 28.47 -21.29
CA SER A 75 13.68 28.19 -20.77
C SER A 75 13.83 28.57 -19.29
N GLN A 76 14.82 28.01 -18.59
CA GLN A 76 15.06 28.33 -17.17
C GLN A 76 15.24 29.83 -16.88
N LYS A 77 15.84 30.58 -17.81
CA LYS A 77 16.02 32.04 -17.68
C LYS A 77 14.74 32.83 -17.92
N ASN A 78 13.85 32.32 -18.76
CA ASN A 78 12.57 32.94 -19.09
C ASN A 78 11.47 31.86 -18.96
N PRO A 79 11.10 31.50 -17.71
CA PRO A 79 10.17 30.41 -17.47
C PRO A 79 8.73 30.83 -17.80
N TRP A 80 7.91 29.83 -18.13
CA TRP A 80 6.46 29.99 -18.18
C TRP A 80 5.88 30.18 -16.78
N LYS A 81 4.63 30.64 -16.70
CA LYS A 81 3.97 30.95 -15.43
C LYS A 81 2.90 29.94 -15.05
N SER A 82 2.01 29.58 -15.97
CA SER A 82 0.74 28.94 -15.61
C SER A 82 0.59 27.50 -16.11
N LEU A 83 -0.18 26.69 -15.37
CA LEU A 83 -0.59 25.35 -15.84
C LEU A 83 -1.41 25.42 -17.13
N SER A 84 -2.13 26.52 -17.39
CA SER A 84 -2.85 26.71 -18.66
C SER A 84 -1.92 26.71 -19.87
N LYS A 85 -0.69 27.20 -19.72
CA LYS A 85 0.33 27.15 -20.78
C LYS A 85 0.78 25.71 -21.03
N LEU A 86 0.94 24.92 -19.98
CA LEU A 86 1.27 23.50 -20.10
C LEU A 86 0.14 22.69 -20.74
N ASN A 87 -1.10 22.88 -20.29
CA ASN A 87 -2.28 22.19 -20.81
C ASN A 87 -2.55 22.46 -22.30
N SER A 88 -2.04 23.57 -22.84
CA SER A 88 -2.16 23.93 -24.26
C SER A 88 -0.92 23.54 -25.08
N SER A 89 0.06 22.88 -24.46
CA SER A 89 1.27 22.39 -25.11
C SER A 89 1.16 20.87 -25.29
N GLU A 90 1.65 20.38 -26.42
CA GLU A 90 1.79 18.94 -26.68
C GLU A 90 3.18 18.50 -26.23
N LEU A 91 3.22 17.51 -25.35
CA LEU A 91 4.45 16.94 -24.82
C LEU A 91 4.87 15.74 -25.68
N ASN A 92 6.17 15.61 -25.89
CA ASN A 92 6.78 14.57 -26.70
C ASN A 92 7.63 13.66 -25.80
N PRO A 93 7.96 12.44 -26.26
CA PRO A 93 8.93 11.60 -25.57
C PRO A 93 10.22 12.35 -25.20
N GLY A 94 10.69 12.14 -23.98
CA GLY A 94 11.87 12.80 -23.40
C GLY A 94 11.62 14.19 -22.79
N ASP A 95 10.51 14.86 -23.11
CA ASP A 95 10.25 16.21 -22.58
C ASP A 95 10.26 16.24 -21.04
N SER A 96 10.90 17.26 -20.46
CA SER A 96 11.01 17.44 -19.01
C SER A 96 10.45 18.78 -18.55
N ILE A 97 9.60 18.73 -17.53
CA ILE A 97 8.86 19.86 -16.97
C ILE A 97 9.40 20.16 -15.57
N PHE A 98 9.98 21.33 -15.37
CA PHE A 98 10.61 21.77 -14.14
C PHE A 98 9.80 22.88 -13.46
N PHE A 99 9.27 22.62 -12.27
CA PHE A 99 8.60 23.62 -11.45
C PHE A 99 9.55 24.23 -10.40
N ASN A 100 9.56 25.55 -10.28
CA ASN A 100 10.47 26.25 -9.37
C ASN A 100 10.11 25.95 -7.90
N ARG A 101 11.09 25.53 -7.11
CA ARG A 101 10.93 25.30 -5.68
C ARG A 101 10.47 26.56 -4.95
N GLY A 102 9.58 26.37 -3.99
CA GLY A 102 8.90 27.45 -3.25
C GLY A 102 7.67 28.04 -3.94
N ASP A 103 7.44 27.77 -5.23
CA ASP A 103 6.28 28.29 -5.96
C ASP A 103 5.05 27.37 -5.80
N SER A 104 3.86 27.95 -6.05
CA SER A 104 2.58 27.22 -6.06
C SER A 104 1.82 27.49 -7.36
N PHE A 105 1.29 26.42 -7.95
CA PHE A 105 0.58 26.46 -9.23
C PHE A 105 -0.85 25.96 -9.03
N PHE A 106 -1.82 26.84 -9.27
CA PHE A 106 -3.24 26.60 -9.03
C PHE A 106 -3.99 26.32 -10.34
N GLY A 107 -4.86 25.32 -10.33
CA GLY A 107 -5.58 24.80 -11.49
C GLY A 107 -5.35 23.31 -11.67
N GLU A 108 -6.07 22.73 -12.62
CA GLU A 108 -5.83 21.36 -13.05
C GLU A 108 -4.72 21.32 -14.10
N LEU A 109 -3.71 20.48 -13.87
CA LEU A 109 -2.74 20.08 -14.88
C LEU A 109 -3.31 18.87 -15.64
N VAL A 110 -3.60 19.04 -16.93
CA VAL A 110 -3.99 17.95 -17.82
C VAL A 110 -2.79 17.58 -18.67
N VAL A 111 -2.28 16.36 -18.50
CA VAL A 111 -1.13 15.89 -19.26
C VAL A 111 -1.56 15.53 -20.67
N ASN A 112 -0.93 16.17 -21.67
CA ASN A 112 -1.26 16.03 -23.08
C ASN A 112 -0.04 15.51 -23.86
N GLY A 113 0.16 14.19 -23.84
CA GLY A 113 1.27 13.50 -24.49
C GLY A 113 1.73 12.28 -23.70
N SER A 114 2.28 11.29 -24.41
CA SER A 114 2.92 10.11 -23.84
C SER A 114 4.43 10.19 -24.04
N GLY A 115 5.18 9.65 -23.08
CA GLY A 115 6.58 9.33 -23.29
C GLY A 115 6.78 8.01 -24.03
N THR A 116 8.00 7.49 -23.99
CA THR A 116 8.30 6.08 -24.27
C THR A 116 9.02 5.45 -23.10
N ALA A 117 9.17 4.13 -23.10
CA ALA A 117 9.92 3.43 -22.04
C ALA A 117 11.39 3.90 -21.93
N SER A 118 12.02 4.28 -23.04
CA SER A 118 13.39 4.81 -23.08
C SER A 118 13.46 6.32 -22.87
N GLU A 119 12.40 7.06 -23.19
CA GLU A 119 12.34 8.52 -23.15
C GLU A 119 11.02 8.95 -22.48
N PRO A 120 10.88 8.74 -21.17
CA PRO A 120 9.66 9.11 -20.45
C PRO A 120 9.51 10.63 -20.38
N ILE A 121 8.26 11.10 -20.24
CA ILE A 121 8.02 12.50 -19.87
C ILE A 121 8.26 12.66 -18.37
N VAL A 122 9.04 13.65 -17.97
CA VAL A 122 9.43 13.87 -16.58
C VAL A 122 8.82 15.16 -16.02
N PHE A 123 8.11 15.06 -14.90
CA PHE A 123 7.63 16.20 -14.12
C PHE A 123 8.43 16.30 -12.82
N THR A 124 9.25 17.35 -12.68
CA THR A 124 10.18 17.51 -11.57
C THR A 124 10.31 18.97 -11.11
N SER A 125 11.26 19.23 -10.23
CA SER A 125 11.51 20.55 -9.64
C SER A 125 12.91 21.07 -9.94
N TYR A 126 13.09 22.40 -9.89
CA TYR A 126 14.40 23.06 -9.95
C TYR A 126 14.50 24.19 -8.93
N GLY A 127 15.70 24.73 -8.73
CA GLY A 127 15.95 25.78 -7.74
C GLY A 127 16.12 25.23 -6.33
N SER A 128 15.76 26.02 -5.31
CA SER A 128 16.00 25.72 -3.90
C SER A 128 14.79 26.06 -3.03
N GLY A 129 14.66 25.42 -1.86
CA GLY A 129 13.52 25.62 -0.96
C GLY A 129 12.56 24.44 -0.99
N ASP A 130 11.33 24.65 -0.55
CA ASP A 130 10.30 23.59 -0.43
C ASP A 130 9.84 23.09 -1.81
N LYS A 131 9.23 21.89 -1.85
CA LYS A 131 8.74 21.31 -3.12
C LYS A 131 7.72 22.27 -3.75
N PRO A 132 7.73 22.47 -5.08
CA PRO A 132 6.67 23.22 -5.74
C PRO A 132 5.32 22.52 -5.49
N ILE A 133 4.29 23.33 -5.21
CA ILE A 133 2.94 22.82 -4.96
C ILE A 133 2.13 22.88 -6.25
N ILE A 134 1.57 21.74 -6.66
CA ILE A 134 0.55 21.67 -7.70
C ILE A 134 -0.81 21.46 -7.03
N SER A 135 -1.79 22.33 -7.30
CA SER A 135 -3.10 22.23 -6.65
C SER A 135 -4.30 22.49 -7.56
N GLY A 136 -5.27 21.57 -7.53
CA GLY A 136 -6.56 21.70 -8.21
C GLY A 136 -7.52 22.75 -7.60
N LYS A 137 -7.09 23.50 -6.58
CA LYS A 137 -7.89 24.53 -5.92
C LYS A 137 -7.86 25.85 -6.70
N VAL A 138 -9.03 26.38 -7.05
CA VAL A 138 -9.17 27.71 -7.72
C VAL A 138 -10.31 28.56 -7.13
N GLY A 139 -11.09 28.02 -6.20
CA GLY A 139 -12.20 28.70 -5.54
C GLY A 139 -13.39 29.00 -6.44
N SER A 140 -14.43 29.58 -5.86
CA SER A 140 -15.69 29.89 -6.58
C SER A 140 -15.49 30.86 -7.75
N SER A 141 -14.55 31.80 -7.65
CA SER A 141 -14.21 32.72 -8.74
C SER A 141 -13.61 32.01 -9.95
N GLY A 142 -12.96 30.86 -9.75
CA GLY A 142 -12.44 30.00 -10.82
C GLY A 142 -13.44 28.95 -11.33
N GLY A 143 -14.73 29.06 -10.95
CA GLY A 143 -15.77 28.08 -11.31
C GLY A 143 -15.83 26.84 -10.40
N GLY A 144 -15.16 26.88 -9.24
CA GLY A 144 -15.10 25.77 -8.28
C GLY A 144 -13.80 24.96 -8.37
N ASP A 145 -13.51 24.16 -7.35
CA ASP A 145 -12.27 23.38 -7.28
C ASP A 145 -12.36 22.11 -8.14
N TYR A 146 -11.27 21.80 -8.83
CA TYR A 146 -11.16 20.66 -9.75
C TYR A 146 -11.21 19.32 -9.00
N GLN A 147 -11.63 18.27 -9.70
CA GLN A 147 -11.68 16.91 -9.14
C GLN A 147 -10.29 16.38 -8.82
N GLN A 148 -9.30 16.68 -9.66
CA GLN A 148 -7.89 16.33 -9.45
C GLN A 148 -6.99 17.55 -9.59
N ALA A 149 -5.79 17.50 -8.99
CA ALA A 149 -4.74 18.49 -9.26
C ALA A 149 -4.00 18.16 -10.56
N ILE A 150 -3.74 16.88 -10.81
CA ILE A 150 -3.12 16.38 -12.04
C ILE A 150 -3.98 15.28 -12.63
N TYR A 151 -4.30 15.38 -13.92
CA TYR A 151 -5.06 14.41 -14.68
C TYR A 151 -4.23 13.84 -15.83
N VAL A 152 -4.11 12.52 -15.86
CA VAL A 152 -3.50 11.77 -16.95
C VAL A 152 -4.57 10.86 -17.54
N LEU A 153 -5.04 11.20 -18.74
CA LEU A 153 -6.07 10.43 -19.45
C LEU A 153 -5.45 9.80 -20.69
N ASN A 154 -5.44 8.46 -20.74
CA ASN A 154 -4.97 7.69 -21.89
C ASN A 154 -3.55 8.05 -22.38
N ASN A 155 -2.72 8.58 -21.48
CA ASN A 155 -1.32 8.88 -21.71
C ASN A 155 -0.48 8.11 -20.69
N ASP A 156 0.76 7.78 -21.04
CA ASP A 156 1.61 6.85 -20.29
C ASP A 156 3.11 7.18 -20.44
N ASN A 157 3.97 6.34 -19.86
CA ASN A 157 5.43 6.54 -19.82
C ASN A 157 5.85 7.85 -19.15
N MET A 158 5.55 7.96 -17.85
CA MET A 158 5.73 9.19 -17.09
C MET A 158 6.48 8.98 -15.77
N VAL A 159 7.28 9.98 -15.42
CA VAL A 159 7.94 10.10 -14.12
C VAL A 159 7.48 11.38 -13.44
N PHE A 160 6.92 11.26 -12.24
CA PHE A 160 6.62 12.38 -11.35
C PHE A 160 7.57 12.31 -10.16
N GLU A 161 8.36 13.36 -9.95
CA GLU A 161 9.30 13.38 -8.85
C GLU A 161 9.50 14.76 -8.20
N ASN A 162 9.79 14.76 -6.91
CA ASN A 162 10.16 15.97 -6.16
C ASN A 162 9.07 17.07 -6.12
N LEU A 163 7.79 16.71 -6.28
CA LEU A 163 6.65 17.64 -6.21
C LEU A 163 5.82 17.45 -4.93
N GLU A 164 5.14 18.51 -4.51
CA GLU A 164 4.03 18.42 -3.57
C GLU A 164 2.70 18.58 -4.32
N VAL A 165 1.76 17.67 -4.11
CA VAL A 165 0.45 17.68 -4.76
C VAL A 165 -0.64 17.81 -3.70
N GLN A 166 -1.53 18.79 -3.89
CA GLN A 166 -2.64 19.04 -2.99
C GLN A 166 -3.97 19.19 -3.74
N ASN A 167 -5.07 18.77 -3.13
CA ASN A 167 -6.40 19.08 -3.68
C ASN A 167 -7.45 19.26 -2.58
N ASN A 168 -7.37 20.38 -1.87
CA ASN A 168 -8.27 20.73 -0.78
C ASN A 168 -9.52 21.43 -1.34
N ARG A 169 -10.46 20.64 -1.88
CA ARG A 169 -11.69 21.18 -2.47
C ARG A 169 -12.57 21.82 -1.39
N GLN A 170 -13.08 23.01 -1.67
CA GLN A 170 -13.97 23.80 -0.80
C GLN A 170 -15.13 24.42 -1.58
N ALA A 171 -14.96 24.68 -2.88
CA ALA A 171 -15.96 25.24 -3.77
C ALA A 171 -16.44 24.21 -4.80
N PRO A 172 -17.75 23.95 -4.94
CA PRO A 172 -18.27 22.99 -5.92
C PRO A 172 -18.01 23.47 -7.34
N ARG A 173 -17.71 22.54 -8.24
CA ARG A 173 -17.52 22.75 -9.68
C ARG A 173 -18.60 21.99 -10.43
N THR A 174 -19.14 22.59 -11.49
CA THR A 174 -20.14 21.94 -12.36
C THR A 174 -19.59 20.62 -12.93
N ASN A 175 -20.41 19.57 -12.95
CA ASN A 175 -20.08 18.22 -13.43
C ASN A 175 -18.97 17.50 -12.68
N VAL A 176 -18.65 17.92 -11.46
CA VAL A 176 -17.72 17.20 -10.57
C VAL A 176 -18.47 16.77 -9.31
N ASP A 177 -18.41 15.47 -8.97
CA ASP A 177 -19.00 14.96 -7.74
C ASP A 177 -18.31 15.59 -6.52
N ASN A 178 -19.09 16.03 -5.54
CA ASN A 178 -18.56 16.59 -4.29
C ASN A 178 -17.90 15.54 -3.39
N SER A 179 -18.10 14.26 -3.70
CA SER A 179 -17.54 13.09 -3.00
C SER A 179 -16.15 12.71 -3.49
N ASP A 180 -15.71 13.27 -4.61
CA ASP A 180 -14.46 12.87 -5.26
C ASP A 180 -13.38 13.93 -5.09
N SER A 181 -12.14 13.52 -4.81
CA SER A 181 -10.98 14.40 -4.86
C SER A 181 -9.70 13.61 -4.99
N PHE A 182 -8.87 13.96 -5.96
CA PHE A 182 -7.59 13.29 -6.19
C PHE A 182 -6.42 14.27 -6.19
N GLY A 183 -5.27 13.82 -5.72
CA GLY A 183 -4.01 14.50 -6.03
C GLY A 183 -3.68 14.29 -7.51
N ILE A 184 -3.30 13.06 -7.85
CA ILE A 184 -3.07 12.62 -9.24
C ILE A 184 -4.11 11.55 -9.61
N HIS A 185 -4.71 11.68 -10.79
CA HIS A 185 -5.62 10.69 -11.35
C HIS A 185 -5.08 10.17 -12.68
N ILE A 186 -4.61 8.91 -12.68
CA ILE A 186 -4.25 8.13 -13.86
C ILE A 186 -5.50 7.36 -14.30
N HIS A 187 -6.02 7.68 -15.48
CA HIS A 187 -7.29 7.17 -15.95
C HIS A 187 -7.15 6.56 -17.35
N ASN A 188 -7.46 5.27 -17.47
CA ASN A 188 -7.54 4.59 -18.76
C ASN A 188 -9.01 4.33 -19.17
N THR A 189 -9.40 4.94 -20.28
CA THR A 189 -10.69 4.71 -20.96
C THR A 189 -10.50 4.08 -22.34
N SER A 190 -9.26 3.75 -22.72
CA SER A 190 -8.89 3.23 -24.03
C SER A 190 -8.86 1.69 -24.08
N GLU A 191 -8.70 1.16 -25.29
CA GLU A 191 -8.48 -0.28 -25.53
C GLU A 191 -6.99 -0.66 -25.47
N GLU A 192 -6.11 0.31 -25.19
CA GLU A 192 -4.66 0.11 -25.12
C GLU A 192 -4.19 0.08 -23.66
N THR A 193 -3.22 -0.79 -23.37
CA THR A 193 -2.61 -0.85 -22.03
C THR A 193 -1.75 0.39 -21.82
N LEU A 194 -1.98 1.14 -20.74
CA LEU A 194 -1.09 2.22 -20.35
C LEU A 194 0.09 1.65 -19.55
N ASN A 195 1.31 2.05 -19.88
CA ASN A 195 2.52 1.51 -19.29
C ASN A 195 3.33 2.58 -18.54
N ASN A 196 4.04 2.15 -17.50
CA ASN A 196 5.17 2.86 -16.91
C ASN A 196 4.78 4.21 -16.27
N PHE A 197 4.41 4.15 -14.98
CA PHE A 197 4.22 5.32 -14.15
C PHE A 197 5.12 5.26 -12.91
N VAL A 198 5.97 6.26 -12.74
CA VAL A 198 6.87 6.35 -11.59
C VAL A 198 6.53 7.57 -10.75
N PHE A 199 6.35 7.39 -9.45
CA PHE A 199 6.16 8.45 -8.46
C PHE A 199 7.27 8.36 -7.43
N LYS A 200 8.21 9.31 -7.45
CA LYS A 200 9.42 9.26 -6.62
C LYS A 200 9.58 10.50 -5.77
N ASN A 201 9.78 10.33 -4.46
CA ASN A 201 9.96 11.47 -3.55
C ASN A 201 8.83 12.51 -3.71
N MET A 202 7.60 12.05 -3.81
CA MET A 202 6.41 12.89 -3.90
C MET A 202 5.88 13.20 -2.49
N THR A 203 5.22 14.35 -2.34
CA THR A 203 4.45 14.66 -1.14
C THR A 203 2.98 14.82 -1.54
N PHE A 204 2.09 14.00 -0.98
CA PHE A 204 0.64 14.13 -1.13
C PHE A 204 0.06 14.65 0.18
N LYS A 205 -0.53 15.85 0.12
CA LYS A 205 -1.03 16.54 1.31
C LYS A 205 -2.31 17.28 1.02
N ASN A 206 -3.18 17.42 2.02
CA ASN A 206 -4.42 18.21 1.92
C ASN A 206 -5.32 17.79 0.74
N VAL A 207 -5.57 16.48 0.58
CA VAL A 207 -6.50 16.00 -0.46
C VAL A 207 -7.85 15.70 0.18
N TYR A 208 -8.82 16.55 -0.13
CA TYR A 208 -10.16 16.52 0.46
C TYR A 208 -11.23 16.80 -0.59
N ALA A 209 -12.27 15.98 -0.61
CA ALA A 209 -13.53 16.23 -1.31
C ALA A 209 -14.50 16.99 -0.42
N ILE A 210 -15.41 17.76 -1.03
CA ILE A 210 -16.32 18.67 -0.32
C ILE A 210 -17.24 17.90 0.64
N ALA A 211 -17.72 16.73 0.22
CA ALA A 211 -18.59 15.89 1.03
C ALA A 211 -17.87 15.35 2.27
N GLN A 212 -18.65 15.16 3.33
CA GLN A 212 -18.27 14.39 4.51
C GLN A 212 -19.19 13.18 4.59
N VAL A 213 -18.59 12.02 4.81
CA VAL A 213 -19.30 10.74 4.85
C VAL A 213 -19.24 10.18 6.26
N ASP A 214 -20.37 9.67 6.76
CA ASP A 214 -20.38 8.88 7.99
C ASP A 214 -19.74 7.52 7.69
N PRO A 215 -18.64 7.14 8.35
CA PRO A 215 -17.96 5.86 8.08
C PRO A 215 -18.82 4.62 8.40
N SER A 216 -19.95 4.78 9.11
CA SER A 216 -20.92 3.71 9.39
C SER A 216 -21.96 3.52 8.28
N ASP A 217 -22.16 4.51 7.41
CA ASP A 217 -22.97 4.37 6.20
C ASP A 217 -22.13 3.66 5.13
N GLN A 218 -22.27 2.33 5.07
CA GLN A 218 -21.49 1.51 4.16
C GLN A 218 -21.72 1.86 2.68
N GLN A 219 -22.92 2.31 2.30
CA GLN A 219 -23.21 2.67 0.91
C GLN A 219 -22.48 3.95 0.52
N ALA A 220 -22.61 5.00 1.35
CA ALA A 220 -21.92 6.26 1.13
C ALA A 220 -20.39 6.09 1.21
N PHE A 221 -19.90 5.30 2.18
CA PHE A 221 -18.47 4.99 2.31
C PHE A 221 -17.93 4.31 1.05
N ASN A 222 -18.66 3.35 0.47
CA ASN A 222 -18.21 2.64 -0.72
C ASN A 222 -18.13 3.54 -1.96
N GLN A 223 -18.95 4.59 -2.05
CA GLN A 223 -18.97 5.53 -3.18
C GLN A 223 -17.96 6.68 -3.03
N PHE A 224 -17.37 6.88 -1.86
CA PHE A 224 -16.58 8.06 -1.52
C PHE A 224 -15.12 8.02 -2.01
N GLU A 225 -14.82 8.45 -3.22
CA GLU A 225 -13.50 8.28 -3.83
C GLU A 225 -12.56 9.49 -3.60
N VAL A 226 -11.78 9.45 -2.52
CA VAL A 226 -10.74 10.46 -2.24
C VAL A 226 -9.38 9.80 -2.10
N ALA A 227 -8.40 10.20 -2.91
CA ALA A 227 -7.07 9.56 -2.92
C ALA A 227 -5.92 10.53 -3.20
N GLY A 228 -4.76 10.33 -2.58
CA GLY A 228 -3.53 10.99 -3.02
C GLY A 228 -3.21 10.64 -4.48
N ILE A 229 -3.21 9.34 -4.79
CA ILE A 229 -3.09 8.82 -6.16
C ILE A 229 -4.29 7.91 -6.46
N ARG A 230 -4.99 8.21 -7.55
CA ARG A 230 -6.04 7.36 -8.12
C ARG A 230 -5.53 6.74 -9.42
N ILE A 231 -5.49 5.41 -9.48
CA ILE A 231 -5.16 4.67 -10.71
C ILE A 231 -6.39 3.87 -11.09
N PHE A 232 -7.00 4.22 -12.21
CA PHE A 232 -8.32 3.74 -12.56
C PHE A 232 -8.45 3.36 -14.03
N THR A 233 -9.09 2.21 -14.26
CA THR A 233 -9.53 1.81 -15.60
C THR A 233 -11.05 1.63 -15.60
N ASP A 234 -11.68 2.12 -16.66
CA ASP A 234 -13.11 1.99 -16.91
C ASP A 234 -13.54 0.55 -17.21
N TRP A 235 -14.86 0.32 -17.17
CA TRP A 235 -15.42 -0.99 -17.48
C TRP A 235 -15.06 -1.38 -18.92
N ASN A 236 -14.48 -2.58 -19.11
CA ASN A 236 -14.09 -3.16 -20.40
C ASN A 236 -12.94 -2.47 -21.11
N LYS A 237 -12.15 -1.69 -20.39
CA LYS A 237 -10.99 -0.99 -20.93
C LYS A 237 -9.71 -1.73 -20.60
N ALA A 238 -8.64 -1.44 -21.33
CA ALA A 238 -7.37 -2.12 -21.15
C ALA A 238 -6.69 -1.74 -19.83
N PRO A 239 -5.86 -2.64 -19.25
CA PRO A 239 -5.33 -2.43 -17.93
C PRO A 239 -4.26 -1.33 -17.90
N ILE A 240 -3.83 -0.99 -16.69
CA ILE A 240 -2.63 -0.19 -16.45
C ILE A 240 -1.54 -1.15 -15.96
N ASN A 241 -0.34 -1.00 -16.52
CA ASN A 241 0.81 -1.85 -16.27
C ASN A 241 2.02 -1.04 -15.79
N ASN A 242 2.80 -1.65 -14.90
CA ASN A 242 4.08 -1.14 -14.41
C ASN A 242 3.98 0.21 -13.70
N VAL A 243 3.59 0.17 -12.42
CA VAL A 243 3.50 1.36 -11.55
C VAL A 243 4.47 1.22 -10.39
N LEU A 244 5.31 2.23 -10.18
CA LEU A 244 6.20 2.35 -9.04
C LEU A 244 5.85 3.60 -8.22
N VAL A 245 5.53 3.41 -6.95
CA VAL A 245 5.42 4.49 -5.96
C VAL A 245 6.52 4.27 -4.92
N GLU A 246 7.51 5.15 -4.92
CA GLU A 246 8.68 5.02 -4.05
C GLU A 246 9.05 6.29 -3.30
N ASP A 247 9.59 6.10 -2.09
CA ASP A 247 10.14 7.14 -1.24
C ASP A 247 9.17 8.33 -0.97
N SER A 248 7.87 8.14 -1.15
CA SER A 248 6.89 9.23 -1.09
C SER A 248 6.26 9.38 0.29
N TYR A 249 5.66 10.54 0.55
CA TYR A 249 5.01 10.89 1.81
C TYR A 249 3.54 11.26 1.59
N PHE A 250 2.64 10.65 2.36
CA PHE A 250 1.20 10.83 2.29
C PHE A 250 0.68 11.26 3.66
N THR A 251 0.07 12.43 3.76
CA THR A 251 -0.50 12.95 5.01
C THR A 251 -1.72 13.81 4.75
N ASP A 252 -2.58 14.01 5.75
CA ASP A 252 -3.72 14.92 5.64
C ASP A 252 -4.62 14.60 4.43
N LEU A 253 -4.92 13.30 4.24
CA LEU A 253 -5.78 12.79 3.17
C LEU A 253 -7.11 12.36 3.76
N GLN A 254 -8.21 12.61 3.05
CA GLN A 254 -9.53 12.30 3.58
C GLN A 254 -9.82 10.81 3.70
N ARG A 255 -9.33 9.99 2.76
CA ARG A 255 -9.57 8.55 2.69
C ARG A 255 -8.34 7.76 2.27
N PHE A 256 -8.01 7.73 0.98
CA PHE A 256 -6.96 6.84 0.46
C PHE A 256 -5.61 7.54 0.30
N GLY A 257 -4.53 6.80 0.56
CA GLY A 257 -3.21 7.14 0.04
C GLY A 257 -3.15 6.87 -1.47
N VAL A 258 -3.20 5.59 -1.84
CA VAL A 258 -3.28 5.11 -3.23
C VAL A 258 -4.44 4.14 -3.40
N HIS A 259 -5.26 4.34 -4.42
CA HIS A 259 -6.31 3.42 -4.83
C HIS A 259 -6.12 3.01 -6.30
N ALA A 260 -5.63 1.79 -6.51
CA ALA A 260 -5.52 1.15 -7.82
C ALA A 260 -6.74 0.26 -8.06
N LYS A 261 -7.50 0.52 -9.11
CA LYS A 261 -8.74 -0.21 -9.40
C LYS A 261 -8.98 -0.36 -10.89
N HIS A 262 -9.21 -1.59 -11.32
CA HIS A 262 -9.86 -1.85 -12.59
C HIS A 262 -11.36 -2.05 -12.39
N SER A 263 -12.21 -1.33 -13.14
CA SER A 263 -13.64 -1.66 -13.21
C SER A 263 -13.81 -2.95 -14.01
N ILE A 264 -14.18 -4.04 -13.33
CA ILE A 264 -14.43 -5.41 -13.83
C ILE A 264 -14.44 -5.54 -15.37
N GLY A 265 -13.52 -6.29 -16.00
CA GLY A 265 -13.64 -6.62 -17.42
C GLY A 265 -14.82 -7.58 -17.70
N ASN A 266 -15.67 -7.25 -18.67
CA ASN A 266 -16.49 -8.18 -19.43
C ASN A 266 -15.54 -8.91 -20.40
N ASN A 267 -15.89 -10.14 -20.81
CA ASN A 267 -15.22 -10.92 -21.88
C ASN A 267 -14.33 -12.10 -21.45
N SER A 268 -14.53 -12.71 -20.27
CA SER A 268 -13.92 -14.00 -19.86
C SER A 268 -12.38 -14.07 -19.79
N ASN A 269 -11.67 -13.05 -20.26
CA ASN A 269 -10.24 -12.88 -20.11
C ASN A 269 -9.93 -12.08 -18.86
N ASP A 270 -8.78 -12.39 -18.27
CA ASP A 270 -8.34 -11.74 -17.06
C ASP A 270 -7.69 -10.39 -17.38
N ASN A 271 -8.42 -9.33 -17.04
CA ASN A 271 -8.14 -7.94 -17.38
C ASN A 271 -7.76 -7.13 -16.14
N ARG A 272 -6.86 -7.65 -15.32
CA ARG A 272 -6.36 -6.96 -14.11
C ARG A 272 -5.26 -5.97 -14.49
N HIS A 273 -5.12 -4.91 -13.70
CA HIS A 273 -3.88 -4.12 -13.69
C HIS A 273 -2.68 -5.03 -13.40
N THR A 274 -1.49 -4.73 -13.90
CA THR A 274 -0.31 -5.60 -13.76
C THR A 274 0.91 -4.86 -13.24
N ASN A 275 1.70 -5.52 -12.38
CA ASN A 275 3.02 -5.08 -11.92
C ASN A 275 3.00 -3.73 -11.18
N PHE A 276 2.67 -3.78 -9.90
CA PHE A 276 2.62 -2.61 -9.02
C PHE A 276 3.63 -2.76 -7.88
N VAL A 277 4.42 -1.72 -7.63
CA VAL A 277 5.40 -1.68 -6.54
C VAL A 277 5.19 -0.44 -5.70
N PHE A 278 5.06 -0.65 -4.39
CA PHE A 278 4.97 0.40 -3.38
C PHE A 278 6.08 0.19 -2.36
N ARG A 279 7.13 1.03 -2.39
CA ARG A 279 8.28 0.83 -1.50
C ARG A 279 8.84 2.08 -0.84
N GLY A 280 9.27 1.97 0.41
CA GLY A 280 9.90 3.10 1.12
C GLY A 280 8.97 4.30 1.37
N ASN A 281 7.65 4.11 1.23
CA ASN A 281 6.68 5.19 1.43
C ASN A 281 6.32 5.33 2.91
N GLU A 282 5.90 6.54 3.26
CA GLU A 282 5.32 6.82 4.57
C GLU A 282 3.91 7.38 4.40
N PHE A 283 2.97 6.79 5.13
CA PHE A 283 1.60 7.25 5.25
C PHE A 283 1.38 7.63 6.70
N LYS A 284 1.08 8.90 6.95
CA LYS A 284 0.91 9.42 8.30
C LYS A 284 -0.43 10.11 8.43
N GLN A 285 -1.21 9.73 9.42
CA GLN A 285 -2.48 10.40 9.77
C GLN A 285 -3.40 10.61 8.56
N ILE A 286 -3.56 9.59 7.75
CA ILE A 286 -4.55 9.60 6.67
C ILE A 286 -5.91 9.15 7.21
N GLY A 287 -6.99 9.70 6.69
CA GLY A 287 -8.33 9.44 7.22
C GLY A 287 -8.82 8.00 6.99
N GLY A 288 -8.29 7.29 5.99
CA GLY A 288 -8.70 5.94 5.62
C GLY A 288 -7.53 5.03 5.29
N THR A 289 -7.63 4.23 4.22
CA THR A 289 -6.66 3.18 3.89
C THR A 289 -5.42 3.72 3.17
N CYS A 290 -4.23 3.21 3.47
CA CYS A 290 -3.00 3.67 2.81
C CYS A 290 -2.93 3.19 1.36
N ILE A 291 -2.97 1.88 1.12
CA ILE A 291 -2.83 1.29 -0.21
C ILE A 291 -3.93 0.25 -0.43
N LEU A 292 -4.68 0.42 -1.52
CA LEU A 292 -5.74 -0.48 -1.96
C LEU A 292 -5.51 -0.94 -3.40
N PRO A 293 -4.90 -2.12 -3.64
CA PRO A 293 -4.92 -2.79 -4.93
C PRO A 293 -6.20 -3.61 -5.11
N SER A 294 -7.10 -3.10 -5.95
CA SER A 294 -8.31 -3.79 -6.40
C SER A 294 -8.15 -4.28 -7.82
N ARG A 295 -8.15 -5.60 -8.04
CA ARG A 295 -7.94 -6.24 -9.35
C ARG A 295 -6.57 -5.92 -9.94
N VAL A 296 -5.54 -6.15 -9.14
CA VAL A 296 -4.14 -6.05 -9.55
C VAL A 296 -3.53 -7.46 -9.58
N ARG A 297 -2.75 -7.77 -10.60
CA ARG A 297 -1.85 -8.92 -10.66
C ARG A 297 -0.43 -8.45 -10.43
N ASN A 298 0.31 -9.21 -9.64
CA ASN A 298 1.70 -8.94 -9.28
C ASN A 298 1.81 -7.58 -8.59
N CYS A 299 1.68 -7.60 -7.27
CA CYS A 299 1.78 -6.40 -6.44
C CYS A 299 2.80 -6.64 -5.32
N LEU A 300 3.81 -5.78 -5.22
CA LEU A 300 4.80 -5.79 -4.15
C LEU A 300 4.65 -4.53 -3.29
N ILE A 301 4.34 -4.72 -2.02
CA ILE A 301 4.19 -3.65 -1.03
C ILE A 301 5.22 -3.89 0.07
N GLU A 302 6.29 -3.10 0.10
CA GLU A 302 7.38 -3.37 1.04
C GLU A 302 8.10 -2.17 1.63
N ASN A 303 8.68 -2.35 2.81
CA ASN A 303 9.49 -1.32 3.47
C ASN A 303 8.73 0.01 3.66
N ASN A 304 7.41 -0.03 3.80
CA ASN A 304 6.58 1.15 4.05
C ASN A 304 6.29 1.32 5.55
N ILE A 305 6.05 2.56 5.95
CA ILE A 305 5.55 2.92 7.29
C ILE A 305 4.12 3.44 7.13
N PHE A 306 3.21 2.81 7.84
CA PHE A 306 1.81 3.21 7.94
C PHE A 306 1.54 3.61 9.39
N ASP A 307 1.46 4.92 9.65
CA ASP A 307 1.32 5.49 10.99
C ASP A 307 -0.01 6.22 11.13
N GLU A 308 -0.91 5.70 11.97
CA GLU A 308 -2.24 6.25 12.23
C GLU A 308 -3.16 6.42 10.99
N PRO A 309 -3.23 5.50 10.01
CA PRO A 309 -4.35 5.48 9.08
C PRO A 309 -5.68 5.24 9.82
N GLY A 310 -6.75 5.80 9.27
CA GLY A 310 -8.01 5.93 10.00
C GLY A 310 -8.06 7.16 10.92
N ALA A 311 -7.17 8.13 10.73
CA ALA A 311 -7.09 9.32 11.56
C ALA A 311 -8.38 10.17 11.50
N LYS A 312 -8.64 10.88 12.59
CA LYS A 312 -9.64 11.96 12.68
C LYS A 312 -9.01 13.24 13.22
N THR A 313 -7.85 13.64 12.69
CA THR A 313 -7.18 14.88 13.12
C THR A 313 -7.95 16.14 12.73
N ASN A 314 -8.88 16.03 11.78
CA ASN A 314 -9.88 17.06 11.48
C ASN A 314 -11.23 16.46 11.08
N SER A 315 -12.26 17.31 11.01
CA SER A 315 -13.66 16.90 10.78
C SER A 315 -13.95 16.31 9.41
N ARG A 316 -13.06 16.48 8.42
CA ARG A 316 -13.27 15.94 7.07
C ARG A 316 -12.78 14.51 6.92
N MET A 317 -11.77 14.10 7.70
CA MET A 317 -11.21 12.76 7.60
C MET A 317 -12.24 11.68 7.95
N ILE A 318 -12.28 10.62 7.15
CA ILE A 318 -13.32 9.59 7.26
C ILE A 318 -13.20 8.79 8.56
N GLY A 319 -11.99 8.63 9.10
CA GLY A 319 -11.71 7.97 10.36
C GLY A 319 -12.02 6.47 10.38
N ARG A 320 -11.72 5.80 9.27
CA ARG A 320 -11.87 4.35 9.09
C ARG A 320 -10.89 3.88 8.03
N GLY A 321 -9.83 3.18 8.43
CA GLY A 321 -8.80 2.71 7.50
C GLY A 321 -8.00 1.54 8.02
N SER A 322 -7.54 0.69 7.10
CA SER A 322 -6.47 -0.30 7.32
C SER A 322 -5.17 0.22 6.70
N ALA A 323 -4.00 -0.36 7.00
CA ALA A 323 -2.81 0.04 6.24
C ALA A 323 -2.92 -0.44 4.79
N VAL A 324 -3.15 -1.74 4.61
CA VAL A 324 -3.25 -2.37 3.29
C VAL A 324 -4.39 -3.37 3.29
N TRP A 325 -5.16 -3.38 2.21
CA TRP A 325 -6.01 -4.51 1.86
C TRP A 325 -6.17 -4.64 0.36
N ASN A 326 -6.26 -5.88 -0.12
CA ASN A 326 -6.37 -6.20 -1.53
C ASN A 326 -7.68 -6.91 -1.84
N TRP A 327 -8.26 -6.59 -2.99
CA TRP A 327 -9.54 -7.14 -3.41
C TRP A 327 -9.47 -7.69 -4.83
N TYR A 328 -9.82 -8.97 -5.00
CA TYR A 328 -9.85 -9.63 -6.32
C TYR A 328 -8.49 -9.63 -7.05
N SER A 329 -7.39 -9.57 -6.31
CA SER A 329 -6.02 -9.44 -6.80
C SER A 329 -5.30 -10.81 -6.83
N ILE A 330 -4.21 -10.89 -7.58
CA ILE A 330 -3.40 -12.11 -7.76
C ILE A 330 -1.94 -11.78 -7.49
N ASN A 331 -1.23 -12.64 -6.75
CA ASN A 331 0.20 -12.48 -6.43
C ASN A 331 0.45 -11.14 -5.71
N THR A 332 -0.15 -10.97 -4.52
CA THR A 332 0.07 -9.77 -3.68
C THR A 332 1.03 -10.11 -2.55
N ILE A 333 2.21 -9.50 -2.53
CA ILE A 333 3.26 -9.73 -1.53
C ILE A 333 3.40 -8.45 -0.70
N ILE A 334 3.14 -8.55 0.60
CA ILE A 334 3.16 -7.45 1.56
C ILE A 334 4.22 -7.80 2.60
N GLN A 335 5.39 -7.16 2.50
CA GLN A 335 6.54 -7.55 3.31
C GLN A 335 7.37 -6.42 3.93
N ASN A 336 7.98 -6.66 5.09
CA ASN A 336 8.90 -5.70 5.72
C ASN A 336 8.26 -4.33 6.04
N ASN A 337 6.95 -4.26 6.24
CA ASN A 337 6.25 -3.01 6.55
C ASN A 337 6.04 -2.83 8.06
N GLN A 338 5.78 -1.58 8.47
CA GLN A 338 5.30 -1.25 9.81
C GLN A 338 3.88 -0.68 9.71
N ALA A 339 2.91 -1.29 10.41
CA ALA A 339 1.55 -0.77 10.52
C ALA A 339 1.27 -0.42 11.99
N LEU A 340 1.16 0.88 12.28
CA LEU A 340 1.17 1.42 13.62
C LEU A 340 -0.13 2.19 13.86
N LYS A 341 -0.77 1.95 15.01
CA LYS A 341 -1.85 2.78 15.54
C LYS A 341 -3.03 2.95 14.56
N ILE A 342 -3.43 1.89 13.88
CA ILE A 342 -4.55 1.89 12.93
C ILE A 342 -5.88 2.15 13.66
N ARG A 343 -6.76 2.97 13.09
CA ARG A 343 -8.03 3.40 13.71
C ARG A 343 -9.24 3.14 12.81
N GLY A 344 -10.38 2.85 13.43
CA GLY A 344 -11.66 2.87 12.75
C GLY A 344 -12.69 1.91 13.30
N ILE A 345 -13.94 2.30 13.11
CA ILE A 345 -15.11 1.59 13.67
C ILE A 345 -15.37 0.20 13.07
N LEU A 346 -14.75 -0.12 11.93
CA LEU A 346 -14.89 -1.35 11.13
C LEU A 346 -13.56 -1.67 10.42
N ASP A 347 -13.30 -2.95 10.12
CA ASP A 347 -12.07 -3.47 9.50
C ASP A 347 -10.84 -3.04 10.32
N SER A 348 -10.07 -2.03 9.87
CA SER A 348 -9.01 -1.34 10.62
C SER A 348 -7.95 -2.25 11.25
N HIS A 349 -7.69 -3.37 10.60
CA HIS A 349 -6.52 -4.22 10.82
C HIS A 349 -5.27 -3.53 10.26
N GLY A 350 -4.09 -3.95 10.73
CA GLY A 350 -2.82 -3.55 10.12
C GLY A 350 -2.83 -3.83 8.62
N ILE A 351 -2.73 -5.11 8.28
CA ILE A 351 -2.85 -5.61 6.91
C ILE A 351 -3.96 -6.66 6.93
N HIS A 352 -4.87 -6.64 5.96
CA HIS A 352 -5.85 -7.70 5.81
C HIS A 352 -6.03 -8.15 4.36
N ILE A 353 -6.55 -9.36 4.19
CA ILE A 353 -6.82 -9.98 2.89
C ILE A 353 -8.33 -9.97 2.69
N ASP A 354 -8.81 -9.09 1.81
CA ASP A 354 -10.24 -8.95 1.51
C ASP A 354 -10.69 -10.09 0.59
N HIS A 355 -11.71 -9.92 -0.23
CA HIS A 355 -12.34 -11.02 -0.95
C HIS A 355 -11.64 -11.43 -2.26
N ARG A 356 -11.70 -12.72 -2.58
CA ARG A 356 -11.43 -13.29 -3.92
C ARG A 356 -10.02 -13.06 -4.47
N ASN A 357 -9.05 -12.99 -3.58
CA ASN A 357 -7.64 -12.96 -3.95
C ASN A 357 -7.10 -14.36 -4.18
N VAL A 358 -6.06 -14.46 -5.01
CA VAL A 358 -5.25 -15.68 -5.17
C VAL A 358 -3.82 -15.32 -4.83
N ASP A 359 -3.17 -16.13 -3.99
CA ASP A 359 -1.76 -15.96 -3.62
C ASP A 359 -1.46 -14.59 -2.99
N THR A 360 -1.89 -14.42 -1.73
CA THR A 360 -1.57 -13.22 -0.95
C THR A 360 -0.68 -13.56 0.24
N PHE A 361 0.49 -12.93 0.31
CA PHE A 361 1.52 -13.19 1.30
C PHE A 361 1.76 -11.96 2.18
N VAL A 362 1.40 -12.04 3.45
CA VAL A 362 1.73 -11.09 4.50
C VAL A 362 2.90 -11.67 5.29
N GLN A 363 4.11 -11.14 5.07
CA GLN A 363 5.32 -11.68 5.69
C GLN A 363 6.28 -10.64 6.24
N TYR A 364 6.96 -10.93 7.35
CA TYR A 364 7.97 -10.03 7.91
C TYR A 364 7.47 -8.62 8.28
N ASN A 365 6.16 -8.46 8.55
CA ASN A 365 5.60 -7.16 8.94
C ASN A 365 5.52 -7.02 10.45
N TYR A 366 5.71 -5.79 10.92
CA TYR A 366 5.45 -5.38 12.30
C TYR A 366 4.12 -4.63 12.38
N MET A 367 3.22 -5.06 13.24
CA MET A 367 1.91 -4.46 13.44
C MET A 367 1.70 -4.16 14.92
N GLU A 368 1.32 -2.94 15.24
CA GLU A 368 1.17 -2.50 16.62
C GLU A 368 -0.04 -1.58 16.83
N ASP A 369 -0.79 -1.86 17.88
CA ASP A 369 -1.91 -1.03 18.36
C ASP A 369 -2.98 -0.77 17.28
N CYS A 370 -3.24 -1.75 16.41
CA CYS A 370 -4.29 -1.69 15.41
C CYS A 370 -5.65 -2.01 16.04
N GLU A 371 -6.67 -1.17 15.81
CA GLU A 371 -8.00 -1.38 16.40
C GLU A 371 -8.66 -2.71 15.98
N GLY A 372 -8.52 -3.11 14.71
CA GLY A 372 -9.18 -4.28 14.13
C GLY A 372 -8.70 -5.62 14.65
N GLY A 373 -7.39 -5.82 14.68
CA GLY A 373 -6.81 -7.14 14.96
C GLY A 373 -5.53 -7.42 14.20
N PHE A 374 -5.15 -8.70 14.21
CA PHE A 374 -3.97 -9.21 13.50
C PHE A 374 -4.32 -9.86 12.17
N VAL A 375 -4.92 -11.06 12.17
CA VAL A 375 -5.30 -11.76 10.92
C VAL A 375 -6.75 -11.47 10.58
N GLU A 376 -6.97 -10.92 9.40
CA GLU A 376 -8.28 -10.87 8.74
C GLU A 376 -8.14 -11.38 7.30
N ILE A 377 -8.92 -12.42 6.99
CA ILE A 377 -9.02 -13.07 5.67
C ILE A 377 -10.50 -13.26 5.38
N LEU A 378 -11.04 -12.49 4.44
CA LEU A 378 -12.47 -12.53 4.12
C LEU A 378 -12.81 -13.60 3.07
N GLY A 379 -14.06 -13.66 2.63
CA GLY A 379 -14.55 -14.77 1.79
C GLY A 379 -13.88 -14.92 0.42
N GLY A 380 -13.68 -16.17 0.01
CA GLY A 380 -13.38 -16.60 -1.35
C GLY A 380 -11.93 -16.49 -1.78
N ASN A 381 -10.98 -16.41 -0.86
CA ASN A 381 -9.55 -16.39 -1.21
C ASN A 381 -8.98 -17.78 -1.46
N GLU A 382 -7.91 -17.85 -2.23
CA GLU A 382 -7.10 -19.05 -2.44
C GLU A 382 -5.66 -18.74 -2.02
N THR A 383 -5.10 -19.52 -1.11
CA THR A 383 -3.74 -19.36 -0.59
C THR A 383 -3.49 -17.97 0.02
N SER A 384 -4.00 -17.79 1.24
CA SER A 384 -3.73 -16.63 2.10
C SER A 384 -2.66 -16.98 3.13
N VAL A 385 -1.57 -16.22 3.19
CA VAL A 385 -0.40 -16.55 4.01
C VAL A 385 -0.07 -15.41 4.97
N TYR A 386 -0.09 -15.67 6.28
CA TYR A 386 0.53 -14.84 7.31
C TYR A 386 1.71 -15.59 7.90
N ARG A 387 2.94 -15.15 7.62
CA ARG A 387 4.13 -15.80 8.14
C ARG A 387 5.20 -14.85 8.67
N PHE A 388 5.88 -15.25 9.72
CA PHE A 388 7.00 -14.47 10.26
C PHE A 388 6.65 -13.01 10.55
N ASN A 389 5.40 -12.69 10.90
CA ASN A 389 4.99 -11.35 11.31
C ASN A 389 5.07 -11.22 12.84
N ILE A 390 5.15 -9.99 13.32
CA ILE A 390 5.02 -9.66 14.74
C ILE A 390 3.84 -8.71 14.90
N SER A 391 2.88 -9.10 15.74
CA SER A 391 1.69 -8.32 16.08
C SER A 391 1.68 -8.03 17.57
N VAL A 392 1.46 -6.77 17.94
CA VAL A 392 1.58 -6.29 19.31
C VAL A 392 0.40 -5.41 19.67
N ASN A 393 -0.37 -5.82 20.67
CA ASN A 393 -1.51 -5.06 21.19
C ASN A 393 -2.56 -4.72 20.12
N ASP A 394 -2.69 -5.55 19.09
CA ASP A 394 -3.73 -5.42 18.08
C ASP A 394 -5.08 -5.97 18.56
N GLY A 395 -6.16 -5.45 17.99
CA GLY A 395 -7.52 -5.93 18.17
C GLY A 395 -8.17 -5.43 19.45
N TRP A 396 -8.02 -4.17 19.82
CA TRP A 396 -8.65 -3.62 21.03
C TRP A 396 -9.99 -2.93 20.79
N ARG A 397 -10.46 -2.85 19.52
CA ARG A 397 -11.74 -2.20 19.18
C ARG A 397 -12.90 -2.72 20.04
N SER A 398 -13.67 -1.77 20.53
CA SER A 398 -14.94 -2.00 21.24
C SER A 398 -16.06 -1.32 20.47
N ASN A 399 -17.03 -2.11 20.01
CA ASN A 399 -18.20 -1.62 19.29
C ASN A 399 -19.48 -2.08 20.02
N PRO A 400 -20.38 -1.17 20.42
CA PRO A 400 -21.58 -1.51 21.17
C PRO A 400 -22.58 -2.34 20.36
N ASN A 401 -22.54 -2.25 19.04
CA ASN A 401 -23.46 -2.94 18.13
C ASN A 401 -22.85 -4.19 17.48
N TRP A 402 -21.55 -4.42 17.68
CA TRP A 402 -20.82 -5.57 17.14
C TRP A 402 -19.83 -6.09 18.19
N VAL A 403 -20.26 -7.07 18.97
CA VAL A 403 -19.50 -7.63 20.10
C VAL A 403 -18.13 -8.15 19.67
N ASN A 404 -18.09 -8.86 18.54
CA ASN A 404 -16.87 -9.40 17.93
C ASN A 404 -16.30 -8.46 16.87
N SER A 405 -16.32 -7.16 17.14
CA SER A 405 -15.73 -6.17 16.25
C SER A 405 -14.21 -6.25 16.15
N ASN A 406 -13.55 -7.09 16.93
CA ASN A 406 -12.10 -7.23 16.95
C ASN A 406 -11.69 -8.71 17.01
N HIS A 407 -10.56 -9.04 16.41
CA HIS A 407 -10.11 -10.42 16.34
C HIS A 407 -8.60 -10.56 16.54
N THR A 408 -8.19 -11.68 17.13
CA THR A 408 -6.80 -12.14 16.97
C THR A 408 -6.66 -12.83 15.62
N ILE A 409 -7.64 -13.66 15.25
CA ILE A 409 -7.74 -14.32 13.95
C ILE A 409 -9.19 -14.27 13.49
N TRP A 410 -9.41 -13.80 12.26
CA TRP A 410 -10.71 -13.80 11.61
C TRP A 410 -10.59 -14.33 10.17
N LEU A 411 -11.13 -15.52 9.94
CA LEU A 411 -11.41 -16.04 8.60
C LEU A 411 -12.94 -16.09 8.43
N SER A 412 -13.44 -15.48 7.36
CA SER A 412 -14.86 -15.46 7.02
C SER A 412 -15.11 -16.09 5.65
N ASP A 413 -16.26 -16.74 5.51
CA ASP A 413 -16.79 -17.26 4.24
C ASP A 413 -17.83 -16.33 3.60
N ASN A 414 -18.02 -15.13 4.16
CA ASN A 414 -19.03 -14.18 3.71
C ASN A 414 -18.48 -13.27 2.60
N ILE A 415 -19.29 -13.01 1.56
CA ILE A 415 -19.06 -11.93 0.60
C ILE A 415 -20.38 -11.19 0.38
N GLY A 416 -20.40 -9.89 0.66
CA GLY A 416 -21.59 -9.06 0.41
C GLY A 416 -22.84 -9.52 1.17
N GLY A 417 -22.68 -10.10 2.36
CA GLY A 417 -23.78 -10.61 3.17
C GLY A 417 -24.26 -12.01 2.79
N GLN A 418 -23.56 -12.71 1.89
CA GLN A 418 -23.84 -14.10 1.52
C GLN A 418 -22.73 -15.02 2.00
N ASP A 419 -23.10 -16.08 2.70
CA ASP A 419 -22.18 -17.12 3.21
C ASP A 419 -21.86 -18.17 2.12
N GLY A 420 -20.92 -19.07 2.41
CA GLY A 420 -20.56 -20.19 1.55
C GLY A 420 -19.40 -19.92 0.58
N TYR A 421 -18.72 -18.79 0.70
CA TYR A 421 -17.49 -18.48 -0.04
C TYR A 421 -16.27 -18.72 0.85
N ASN A 422 -16.01 -19.98 1.21
CA ASN A 422 -14.84 -20.31 2.02
C ASN A 422 -13.56 -19.79 1.37
N SER A 423 -12.66 -19.26 2.20
CA SER A 423 -11.26 -19.16 1.81
C SER A 423 -10.61 -20.54 1.92
N GLU A 424 -9.80 -20.86 0.93
CA GLU A 424 -9.15 -22.16 0.75
C GLU A 424 -7.65 -22.05 1.02
N ASN A 425 -7.07 -23.08 1.66
CA ASN A 425 -5.62 -23.23 1.82
C ASN A 425 -4.93 -22.06 2.53
N SER A 426 -5.50 -21.57 3.63
CA SER A 426 -4.88 -20.50 4.43
C SER A 426 -3.72 -21.02 5.30
N TYR A 427 -2.65 -20.24 5.43
CA TYR A 427 -1.46 -20.55 6.23
C TYR A 427 -1.18 -19.42 7.22
N ILE A 428 -1.18 -19.72 8.52
CA ILE A 428 -0.84 -18.78 9.59
C ILE A 428 0.25 -19.42 10.42
N TYR A 429 1.53 -19.06 10.19
CA TYR A 429 2.63 -19.75 10.86
C TYR A 429 3.84 -18.91 11.19
N ASN A 430 4.59 -19.32 12.21
CA ASN A 430 5.79 -18.62 12.64
C ASN A 430 5.56 -17.13 12.92
N ASN A 431 4.35 -16.72 13.30
CA ASN A 431 4.09 -15.36 13.76
C ASN A 431 4.31 -15.25 15.28
N THR A 432 4.66 -14.07 15.75
CA THR A 432 4.65 -13.74 17.19
C THR A 432 3.52 -12.76 17.47
N VAL A 433 2.50 -13.21 18.19
CA VAL A 433 1.29 -12.44 18.48
C VAL A 433 1.24 -12.16 19.97
N VAL A 434 1.28 -10.88 20.31
CA VAL A 434 1.44 -10.38 21.68
C VAL A 434 0.28 -9.46 22.02
N ILE A 435 -0.40 -9.73 23.13
CA ILE A 435 -1.25 -8.75 23.80
C ILE A 435 -0.72 -8.56 25.22
N ASN A 436 -0.02 -7.46 25.42
CA ASN A 436 0.59 -7.04 26.66
C ASN A 436 0.17 -5.59 26.96
N ARG A 437 -1.08 -5.41 27.42
CA ARG A 437 -1.67 -4.09 27.72
C ARG A 437 -2.21 -4.10 29.15
N SER A 438 -1.58 -3.33 30.04
CA SER A 438 -1.90 -3.31 31.48
C SER A 438 -2.86 -2.18 31.88
N SER A 439 -2.83 -1.04 31.20
CA SER A 439 -3.63 0.14 31.54
C SER A 439 -5.08 0.06 31.04
N ASP A 440 -5.35 -0.75 30.03
CA ASP A 440 -6.68 -0.99 29.46
C ASP A 440 -6.73 -2.38 28.82
N PRO A 441 -6.90 -3.44 29.63
CA PRO A 441 -6.93 -4.80 29.12
C PRO A 441 -8.21 -5.07 28.34
N TYR A 442 -8.08 -5.80 27.24
CA TYR A 442 -9.18 -6.06 26.32
C TYR A 442 -9.27 -7.54 25.93
N ARG A 443 -10.33 -7.90 25.22
CA ARG A 443 -10.63 -9.27 24.80
C ARG A 443 -10.83 -9.30 23.30
N THR A 444 -10.31 -10.31 22.62
CA THR A 444 -10.54 -10.54 21.19
C THR A 444 -11.44 -11.75 20.94
N ALA A 445 -11.99 -11.84 19.73
CA ALA A 445 -12.58 -13.07 19.20
C ALA A 445 -11.56 -13.83 18.32
N ILE A 446 -11.87 -15.11 18.07
CA ILE A 446 -11.19 -15.98 17.09
C ILE A 446 -12.27 -16.68 16.28
N ASP A 447 -12.33 -16.38 14.99
CA ASP A 447 -13.26 -17.00 14.05
C ASP A 447 -12.47 -17.62 12.89
N ILE A 448 -12.71 -18.90 12.61
CA ILE A 448 -12.05 -19.67 11.56
C ILE A 448 -13.13 -20.37 10.72
N GLN A 449 -13.71 -19.61 9.79
CA GLN A 449 -14.71 -20.08 8.83
C GLN A 449 -14.08 -20.11 7.43
N ALA A 450 -13.47 -21.24 7.14
CA ALA A 450 -12.63 -21.46 5.96
C ALA A 450 -12.52 -22.96 5.69
N ASN A 451 -11.69 -23.35 4.74
CA ASN A 451 -11.35 -24.74 4.49
C ASN A 451 -9.83 -24.93 4.35
N ASN A 452 -9.32 -25.97 5.03
CA ASN A 452 -7.91 -26.37 4.98
C ASN A 452 -6.94 -25.30 5.50
N THR A 453 -7.31 -24.64 6.59
CA THR A 453 -6.45 -23.69 7.30
C THR A 453 -5.34 -24.43 8.05
N ARG A 454 -4.11 -23.88 8.02
CA ARG A 454 -2.96 -24.40 8.75
C ARG A 454 -2.45 -23.36 9.73
N ILE A 455 -2.44 -23.69 11.02
CA ILE A 455 -1.95 -22.81 12.09
C ILE A 455 -0.83 -23.52 12.83
N PHE A 456 0.42 -23.12 12.63
CA PHE A 456 1.55 -23.83 13.22
C PHE A 456 2.74 -22.94 13.56
N ASN A 457 3.56 -23.37 14.52
CA ASN A 457 4.76 -22.64 14.92
C ASN A 457 4.53 -21.18 15.33
N ASN A 458 3.33 -20.74 15.71
CA ASN A 458 3.10 -19.37 16.18
C ASN A 458 3.34 -19.25 17.69
N ILE A 459 3.71 -18.05 18.15
CA ILE A 459 3.63 -17.69 19.57
C ILE A 459 2.34 -16.87 19.78
N PHE A 460 1.48 -17.31 20.69
CA PHE A 460 0.34 -16.56 21.20
C PHE A 460 0.58 -16.21 22.66
N TYR A 461 0.82 -14.93 22.93
CA TYR A 461 1.23 -14.42 24.23
C TYR A 461 0.24 -13.35 24.69
N SER A 462 -0.50 -13.61 25.77
CA SER A 462 -1.49 -12.65 26.29
C SER A 462 -1.36 -12.51 27.80
N ILE A 463 -0.96 -11.34 28.29
CA ILE A 463 -0.73 -11.09 29.72
C ILE A 463 -1.43 -9.82 30.21
N ASN A 464 -1.22 -9.46 31.48
CA ASN A 464 -1.68 -8.21 32.07
C ASN A 464 -3.20 -7.95 31.98
N GLY A 465 -3.99 -9.04 31.98
CA GLY A 465 -5.45 -8.99 32.05
C GLY A 465 -6.16 -9.11 30.69
N SER A 466 -5.46 -8.82 29.60
CA SER A 466 -5.99 -9.04 28.25
C SER A 466 -6.12 -10.51 27.90
N LYS A 467 -7.07 -10.86 27.01
CA LYS A 467 -7.40 -12.26 26.70
C LYS A 467 -7.68 -12.50 25.21
N MET A 468 -6.96 -13.46 24.62
CA MET A 468 -7.16 -13.87 23.23
C MET A 468 -8.30 -14.90 23.10
N GLY A 469 -9.22 -14.68 22.16
CA GLY A 469 -10.34 -15.60 21.85
C GLY A 469 -11.44 -15.63 22.93
N ASN A 470 -11.33 -14.81 23.96
CA ASN A 470 -12.24 -14.91 25.08
C ASN A 470 -13.63 -14.31 24.80
N LYS A 471 -13.79 -13.41 23.81
CA LYS A 471 -15.12 -12.98 23.35
C LYS A 471 -15.86 -14.14 22.67
N GLN A 472 -15.16 -14.84 21.79
CA GLN A 472 -15.66 -15.95 21.00
C GLN A 472 -14.51 -16.80 20.49
N VAL A 473 -14.75 -18.11 20.40
CA VAL A 473 -13.99 -19.03 19.54
C VAL A 473 -15.02 -19.75 18.68
N ASN A 474 -15.05 -19.48 17.38
CA ASN A 474 -15.92 -20.16 16.42
C ASN A 474 -15.09 -20.74 15.28
N VAL A 475 -14.92 -22.05 15.28
CA VAL A 475 -14.13 -22.77 14.28
C VAL A 475 -15.06 -23.72 13.54
N THR A 476 -15.25 -23.49 12.25
CA THR A 476 -16.10 -24.32 11.38
C THR A 476 -15.31 -25.01 10.27
N ASP A 477 -14.02 -24.66 10.09
CA ASP A 477 -13.10 -25.37 9.22
C ASP A 477 -12.86 -26.81 9.71
N THR A 478 -13.53 -27.76 9.08
CA THR A 478 -13.43 -29.19 9.42
C THR A 478 -12.10 -29.83 9.00
N ASN A 479 -11.30 -29.13 8.19
CA ASN A 479 -9.98 -29.55 7.72
C ASN A 479 -8.85 -28.72 8.36
N LEU A 480 -9.12 -28.00 9.44
CA LEU A 480 -8.12 -27.26 10.21
C LEU A 480 -6.97 -28.19 10.65
N SER A 481 -5.74 -27.78 10.36
CA SER A 481 -4.53 -28.41 10.88
C SER A 481 -3.81 -27.44 11.81
N MET A 482 -3.79 -27.73 13.11
CA MET A 482 -3.14 -26.88 14.11
C MET A 482 -2.12 -27.68 14.93
N THR A 483 -0.87 -27.22 14.99
CA THR A 483 0.20 -27.96 15.68
C THR A 483 1.38 -27.07 16.07
N ASN A 484 2.14 -27.44 17.11
CA ASN A 484 3.39 -26.81 17.51
C ASN A 484 3.31 -25.29 17.73
N ASN A 485 2.16 -24.76 18.15
CA ASN A 485 2.09 -23.36 18.59
C ASN A 485 2.44 -23.26 20.08
N LEU A 486 3.05 -22.15 20.47
CA LEU A 486 3.34 -21.83 21.86
C LEU A 486 2.29 -20.87 22.39
N PHE A 487 1.73 -21.18 23.55
CA PHE A 487 0.73 -20.38 24.23
C PHE A 487 1.23 -19.98 25.62
N PHE A 488 1.16 -18.68 25.92
CA PHE A 488 1.45 -18.17 27.24
C PHE A 488 0.41 -17.16 27.72
N GLY A 489 0.07 -17.25 29.01
CA GLY A 489 -0.92 -16.39 29.66
C GLY A 489 -2.37 -16.72 29.27
N GLN A 490 -3.17 -15.68 29.04
CA GLN A 490 -4.62 -15.73 28.90
C GLN A 490 -5.08 -15.95 27.45
N VAL A 491 -4.77 -17.12 26.90
CA VAL A 491 -5.33 -17.58 25.62
C VAL A 491 -6.42 -18.62 25.87
N ASP A 492 -7.58 -18.46 25.23
CA ASP A 492 -8.78 -19.28 25.46
C ASP A 492 -8.55 -20.77 25.16
N THR A 493 -9.00 -21.66 26.05
CA THR A 493 -8.80 -23.12 25.90
C THR A 493 -9.51 -23.67 24.68
N ARG A 494 -10.67 -23.12 24.31
CA ARG A 494 -11.42 -23.57 23.13
C ARG A 494 -10.62 -23.43 21.83
N PHE A 495 -9.63 -22.52 21.79
CA PHE A 495 -8.72 -22.39 20.66
C PHE A 495 -7.50 -23.31 20.82
N LYS A 496 -6.89 -23.33 21.99
CA LYS A 496 -5.69 -24.14 22.27
C LYS A 496 -5.93 -25.64 22.12
N ASP A 497 -7.13 -26.11 22.41
CA ASP A 497 -7.49 -27.54 22.37
C ASP A 497 -7.52 -28.11 20.93
N TYR A 498 -7.46 -27.25 19.89
CA TYR A 498 -7.27 -27.69 18.51
C TYR A 498 -5.83 -28.06 18.17
N ASP A 499 -4.84 -27.63 18.97
CA ASP A 499 -3.43 -27.83 18.67
C ASP A 499 -2.94 -29.21 19.13
N GLU A 500 -2.51 -30.03 18.18
CA GLU A 500 -2.06 -31.41 18.41
C GLU A 500 -0.77 -31.52 19.26
N GLN A 501 0.08 -30.49 19.25
CA GLN A 501 1.41 -30.48 19.89
C GLN A 501 1.71 -29.12 20.55
N ALA A 502 0.74 -28.60 21.31
CA ALA A 502 0.83 -27.28 21.94
C ALA A 502 1.97 -27.18 22.97
N VAL A 503 2.65 -26.03 23.00
CA VAL A 503 3.65 -25.70 24.02
C VAL A 503 3.07 -24.65 24.99
N PHE A 504 2.89 -25.01 26.26
CA PHE A 504 2.32 -24.11 27.28
C PHE A 504 3.39 -23.51 28.20
N GLN A 505 4.31 -22.72 27.65
CA GLN A 505 5.44 -22.15 28.40
C GLN A 505 5.68 -20.69 28.03
N ASN A 506 6.38 -19.95 28.89
CA ASN A 506 6.79 -18.57 28.59
C ASN A 506 7.82 -18.58 27.44
N PRO A 507 7.64 -17.80 26.37
CA PRO A 507 8.62 -17.73 25.29
C PRO A 507 9.97 -17.10 25.70
N ASN A 508 10.08 -16.50 26.88
CA ASN A 508 11.28 -15.84 27.39
C ASN A 508 11.81 -14.80 26.39
N PHE A 509 10.99 -13.78 26.11
CA PHE A 509 11.37 -12.66 25.26
C PHE A 509 12.51 -11.84 25.88
N TYR A 510 13.27 -11.16 25.02
CA TYR A 510 14.44 -10.36 25.39
C TYR A 510 14.08 -9.23 26.36
N ASP A 511 13.15 -8.36 25.95
CA ASP A 511 12.67 -7.25 26.77
C ASP A 511 11.39 -6.68 26.16
N GLU A 512 10.24 -7.09 26.68
CA GLU A 512 8.92 -6.67 26.19
C GLU A 512 8.60 -5.19 26.45
N SER A 513 9.44 -4.48 27.20
CA SER A 513 9.27 -3.04 27.46
C SER A 513 9.87 -2.15 26.36
N LEU A 514 10.65 -2.74 25.44
CA LEU A 514 11.21 -2.01 24.31
C LEU A 514 10.16 -1.77 23.23
N ASP A 515 10.21 -0.57 22.64
CA ASP A 515 9.39 -0.23 21.47
C ASP A 515 9.76 -1.13 20.27
N GLY A 516 8.75 -1.42 19.45
CA GLY A 516 8.92 -2.16 18.20
C GLY A 516 9.20 -3.66 18.36
N ALA A 517 9.64 -4.29 17.27
CA ALA A 517 9.85 -5.73 17.23
C ALA A 517 11.00 -6.25 18.09
N LYS A 518 11.95 -5.39 18.49
CA LYS A 518 13.23 -5.80 19.11
C LYS A 518 13.02 -6.58 20.41
N GLY A 519 12.01 -6.19 21.20
CA GLY A 519 11.68 -6.81 22.47
C GLY A 519 11.29 -8.29 22.36
N TYR A 520 10.72 -8.68 21.23
CA TYR A 520 10.14 -10.01 21.00
C TYR A 520 11.13 -11.03 20.42
N GLN A 521 12.43 -10.76 20.53
CA GLN A 521 13.45 -11.75 20.26
C GLN A 521 13.51 -12.80 21.39
N LEU A 522 13.87 -14.03 21.08
CA LEU A 522 13.94 -15.12 22.05
C LEU A 522 15.29 -15.10 22.76
N LEU A 523 15.27 -15.22 24.10
CA LEU A 523 16.49 -15.42 24.89
C LEU A 523 16.99 -16.87 24.80
N ALA A 524 18.26 -17.06 25.16
CA ALA A 524 18.86 -18.38 25.30
C ALA A 524 18.05 -19.23 26.30
N GLY A 525 17.79 -20.49 25.95
CA GLY A 525 16.97 -21.39 26.76
C GLY A 525 15.46 -21.17 26.66
N SER A 526 15.00 -20.29 25.76
CA SER A 526 13.58 -20.19 25.43
C SER A 526 12.99 -21.55 25.00
N PRO A 527 11.80 -21.93 25.49
CA PRO A 527 11.12 -23.16 25.05
C PRO A 527 10.60 -23.10 23.62
N ALA A 528 10.66 -21.93 22.96
CA ALA A 528 10.34 -21.79 21.54
C ALA A 528 11.49 -22.22 20.62
N ILE A 529 12.72 -22.28 21.14
CA ILE A 529 13.91 -22.64 20.34
C ILE A 529 13.86 -24.12 19.95
N ASN A 530 13.99 -24.40 18.65
CA ASN A 530 13.95 -25.75 18.08
C ASN A 530 12.71 -26.57 18.47
N ALA A 531 11.58 -25.90 18.71
CA ALA A 531 10.33 -26.54 19.13
C ALA A 531 9.26 -26.57 18.04
N GLY A 532 9.53 -25.96 16.87
CA GLY A 532 8.58 -25.90 15.76
C GLY A 532 8.55 -27.18 14.93
N ILE A 533 7.47 -27.41 14.18
CA ILE A 533 7.39 -28.46 13.18
C ILE A 533 8.18 -28.07 11.91
N PRO A 534 8.92 -29.00 11.26
CA PRO A 534 9.59 -28.75 9.99
C PRO A 534 8.63 -28.41 8.83
N TYR A 535 9.11 -27.62 7.87
CA TYR A 535 8.35 -27.16 6.71
C TYR A 535 8.25 -28.24 5.61
N SER A 536 7.49 -29.30 5.87
CA SER A 536 7.33 -30.43 4.94
C SER A 536 5.89 -30.93 4.84
N GLY A 537 5.57 -31.61 3.75
CA GLY A 537 4.23 -32.15 3.50
C GLY A 537 3.16 -31.05 3.56
N LYS A 538 2.11 -31.25 4.36
CA LYS A 538 1.04 -30.26 4.53
C LYS A 538 1.49 -28.96 5.23
N TYR A 539 2.67 -28.92 5.84
CA TYR A 539 3.24 -27.72 6.50
C TYR A 539 4.38 -27.09 5.70
N ALA A 540 4.59 -27.51 4.44
CA ALA A 540 5.56 -26.89 3.56
C ALA A 540 5.24 -25.41 3.33
N HIS A 541 6.28 -24.60 3.10
CA HIS A 541 6.07 -23.21 2.69
C HIS A 541 5.31 -23.18 1.36
N PRO A 542 4.16 -22.47 1.27
CA PRO A 542 3.63 -22.10 -0.03
C PRO A 542 4.68 -21.20 -0.74
N PRO A 543 5.10 -21.55 -1.96
CA PRO A 543 6.05 -20.75 -2.73
C PRO A 543 5.37 -19.46 -3.20
N ILE A 544 6.07 -18.34 -3.09
CA ILE A 544 5.69 -17.11 -3.80
C ILE A 544 5.96 -17.34 -5.30
N PRO A 545 5.04 -16.97 -6.21
CA PRO A 545 5.21 -17.14 -7.65
C PRO A 545 6.15 -16.06 -8.24
N VAL A 546 7.41 -16.06 -7.80
CA VAL A 546 8.41 -15.04 -8.19
C VAL A 546 8.75 -15.06 -9.68
N GLY A 547 8.48 -16.16 -10.38
CA GLY A 547 8.66 -16.28 -11.82
C GLY A 547 7.57 -15.57 -12.65
N ASP A 548 6.48 -15.11 -12.02
CA ASP A 548 5.38 -14.44 -12.73
C ASP A 548 5.67 -12.98 -13.07
N SER A 549 6.70 -12.36 -12.46
CA SER A 549 7.10 -10.98 -12.74
C SER A 549 8.47 -10.61 -12.19
N ASP A 550 9.20 -9.78 -12.95
CA ASP A 550 10.50 -9.21 -12.55
C ASP A 550 10.40 -8.30 -11.31
N ILE A 551 9.20 -7.80 -10.95
CA ILE A 551 9.03 -7.02 -9.71
C ILE A 551 9.31 -7.86 -8.46
N PHE A 552 9.31 -9.19 -8.58
CA PHE A 552 9.61 -10.13 -7.51
C PHE A 552 11.05 -10.66 -7.56
N SER A 553 11.93 -10.08 -8.39
CA SER A 553 13.33 -10.52 -8.55
C SER A 553 14.11 -10.60 -7.23
N GLU A 554 13.81 -9.70 -6.29
CA GLU A 554 14.43 -9.66 -4.95
C GLU A 554 13.60 -10.38 -3.87
N VAL A 555 12.50 -11.04 -4.24
CA VAL A 555 11.64 -11.78 -3.31
C VAL A 555 12.04 -13.25 -3.33
N GLU A 556 12.23 -13.83 -2.15
CA GLU A 556 12.46 -15.26 -2.03
C GLU A 556 11.16 -16.05 -2.24
N ALA A 557 11.16 -16.99 -3.19
CA ALA A 557 10.02 -17.90 -3.40
C ALA A 557 9.72 -18.70 -2.12
N ILE A 558 10.77 -19.24 -1.49
CA ILE A 558 10.73 -19.97 -0.23
C ILE A 558 11.59 -19.19 0.77
N PRO A 559 11.06 -18.82 1.96
CA PRO A 559 11.80 -18.14 3.01
C PRO A 559 13.11 -18.86 3.37
N SER A 560 14.22 -18.14 3.33
CA SER A 560 15.50 -18.61 3.84
C SER A 560 15.82 -18.06 5.23
N VAL A 561 15.03 -17.10 5.74
CA VAL A 561 15.22 -16.44 7.04
C VAL A 561 13.89 -16.18 7.76
N GLY A 562 13.93 -16.05 9.09
CA GLY A 562 12.84 -15.49 9.90
C GLY A 562 12.86 -13.96 9.94
N PHE A 563 11.96 -13.33 10.71
CA PHE A 563 11.79 -11.87 10.81
C PHE A 563 13.09 -11.10 11.11
N PHE A 564 13.94 -11.67 11.97
CA PHE A 564 15.20 -11.06 12.39
C PHE A 564 16.40 -11.47 11.50
N GLY A 565 16.16 -11.94 10.27
CA GLY A 565 17.22 -12.32 9.33
C GLY A 565 18.00 -13.59 9.71
N ARG A 566 17.48 -14.39 10.66
CA ARG A 566 18.12 -15.65 11.08
C ARG A 566 17.73 -16.78 10.15
N SER A 567 18.74 -17.48 9.61
CA SER A 567 18.56 -18.53 8.61
C SER A 567 17.61 -19.64 9.07
N LEU A 568 16.71 -20.04 8.17
CA LEU A 568 15.88 -21.22 8.21
C LEU A 568 16.60 -22.32 7.41
N THR A 569 17.28 -23.24 8.10
CA THR A 569 17.85 -24.39 7.41
C THR A 569 16.78 -25.46 7.20
N VAL A 570 16.56 -25.87 5.95
CA VAL A 570 15.51 -26.82 5.52
C VAL A 570 15.50 -28.13 6.34
N ASN A 571 16.66 -28.60 6.79
CA ASN A 571 16.81 -29.85 7.54
C ASN A 571 16.84 -29.67 9.06
N SER A 572 16.55 -28.48 9.58
CA SER A 572 16.50 -28.22 11.02
C SER A 572 15.08 -27.96 11.49
N THR A 573 14.78 -28.41 12.69
CA THR A 573 13.59 -28.01 13.43
C THR A 573 13.56 -26.48 13.59
N PRO A 574 12.58 -25.75 13.05
CA PRO A 574 12.52 -24.29 13.23
C PRO A 574 12.19 -23.92 14.68
N ASN A 575 12.40 -22.66 15.04
CA ASN A 575 11.82 -22.13 16.27
C ASN A 575 10.31 -21.92 16.08
N ILE A 576 9.58 -21.88 17.20
CA ILE A 576 8.22 -21.34 17.25
C ILE A 576 8.34 -19.80 17.29
N GLY A 577 7.48 -19.10 16.56
CA GLY A 577 7.44 -17.65 16.46
C GLY A 577 8.27 -17.09 15.30
N ALA A 578 8.34 -15.76 15.24
CA ALA A 578 8.98 -15.02 14.14
C ALA A 578 10.51 -15.02 14.21
N ASN A 579 11.10 -15.37 15.35
CA ASN A 579 12.55 -15.38 15.57
C ASN A 579 13.14 -16.80 15.47
N ASN A 580 14.04 -17.02 14.51
CA ASN A 580 14.75 -18.29 14.34
C ASN A 580 16.20 -18.32 14.90
N ALA A 581 16.55 -17.47 15.86
CA ALA A 581 17.84 -17.53 16.56
C ALA A 581 17.96 -18.83 17.36
N LYS A 582 18.94 -19.68 17.01
CA LYS A 582 19.06 -21.04 17.56
C LYS A 582 19.68 -21.09 18.95
N ASN A 583 20.41 -20.05 19.35
CA ASN A 583 21.02 -19.97 20.68
C ASN A 583 20.55 -18.72 21.45
N GLY A 584 19.46 -18.09 21.00
CA GLY A 584 18.92 -16.87 21.61
C GLY A 584 19.76 -15.62 21.34
N GLU A 585 20.48 -15.59 20.22
CA GLU A 585 21.30 -14.45 19.85
C GLU A 585 20.45 -13.25 19.43
N ILE A 586 20.56 -12.16 20.19
CA ILE A 586 19.86 -10.90 19.92
C ILE A 586 20.54 -10.16 18.77
N THR A 587 19.76 -9.78 17.77
CA THR A 587 20.18 -8.99 16.61
C THR A 587 19.64 -7.57 16.67
N SER A 588 20.33 -6.64 16.04
CA SER A 588 19.68 -5.42 15.55
C SER A 588 18.88 -5.80 14.31
N LEU A 589 17.61 -5.40 14.28
CA LEU A 589 16.77 -5.50 13.09
C LEU A 589 17.45 -4.78 11.91
N TYR A 590 17.23 -5.27 10.70
CA TYR A 590 17.73 -4.77 9.40
C TYR A 590 19.03 -5.41 8.88
N ASN A 591 18.93 -5.78 7.60
CA ASN A 591 19.77 -6.68 6.80
C ASN A 591 21.30 -6.39 6.89
N LEU A 592 22.13 -7.42 6.82
CA LEU A 592 23.55 -7.38 7.23
C LEU A 592 24.55 -6.96 6.12
N GLU A 593 24.09 -6.50 4.95
CA GLU A 593 25.00 -6.20 3.82
C GLU A 593 25.05 -4.72 3.38
N ASN A 594 24.07 -3.88 3.74
CA ASN A 594 24.02 -2.48 3.29
C ASN A 594 24.07 -1.49 4.48
N PRO A 595 24.63 -0.27 4.28
CA PRO A 595 24.51 0.86 5.20
C PRO A 595 23.07 1.07 5.66
N LEU A 596 22.76 0.69 6.91
CA LEU A 596 21.42 0.80 7.48
C LEU A 596 21.50 1.48 8.84
N ILE A 597 20.55 2.36 9.11
CA ILE A 597 20.29 2.92 10.42
C ILE A 597 20.03 1.74 11.39
N LYS A 598 20.90 1.62 12.39
CA LYS A 598 20.87 0.59 13.44
C LYS A 598 19.60 0.60 14.28
N ASP A 599 18.99 1.78 14.42
CA ASP A 599 17.79 2.01 15.21
C ASP A 599 16.92 3.07 14.52
N LEU A 600 15.71 2.72 14.07
CA LEU A 600 14.84 3.68 13.36
C LEU A 600 14.21 4.74 14.30
N PHE A 601 14.46 4.64 15.60
CA PHE A 601 13.97 5.55 16.62
C PHE A 601 15.14 6.24 17.32
N ASN A 602 15.88 7.08 16.58
CA ASN A 602 17.02 7.82 17.12
C ASN A 602 16.61 9.21 17.62
N ASN A 603 17.18 9.61 18.76
CA ASN A 603 16.99 10.95 19.35
C ASN A 603 18.27 11.80 19.40
N GLN A 604 19.46 11.23 19.11
CA GLN A 604 20.75 11.93 19.22
C GLN A 604 21.74 11.63 18.09
N GLU A 605 21.82 10.38 17.63
CA GLU A 605 22.74 9.97 16.56
C GLU A 605 22.11 8.87 15.71
N ILE A 606 22.35 8.91 14.40
CA ILE A 606 22.15 7.78 13.51
C ILE A 606 23.44 6.97 13.52
N GLU A 607 23.42 5.75 14.02
CA GLU A 607 24.50 4.80 13.79
C GLU A 607 24.16 3.94 12.57
N LEU A 608 25.02 3.96 11.57
CA LEU A 608 24.91 3.10 10.40
C LEU A 608 25.69 1.80 10.62
N LYS A 609 25.07 0.67 10.26
CA LYS A 609 25.71 -0.65 10.18
C LYS A 609 26.04 -1.01 8.75
N ASN A 610 27.05 -1.87 8.57
CA ASN A 610 27.51 -2.37 7.26
C ASN A 610 27.95 -1.25 6.30
N VAL A 611 28.58 -0.21 6.86
CA VAL A 611 29.29 0.79 6.06
C VAL A 611 30.64 0.18 5.66
N ASP A 612 30.66 -0.47 4.50
CA ASP A 612 31.82 -1.21 3.98
C ASP A 612 32.78 -0.32 3.16
N ASN A 613 32.28 0.81 2.64
CA ASN A 613 32.99 1.77 1.80
C ASN A 613 32.77 3.21 2.28
N ASP A 614 33.40 4.18 1.61
CA ASP A 614 33.07 5.59 1.76
C ASP A 614 31.74 5.87 1.05
N TYR A 615 30.77 6.41 1.80
CA TYR A 615 29.49 6.86 1.27
C TYR A 615 29.27 8.33 1.59
N LYS A 616 28.63 9.04 0.68
CA LYS A 616 28.01 10.34 0.98
C LYS A 616 26.66 10.08 1.62
N PHE A 617 26.33 10.82 2.67
CA PHE A 617 24.97 10.83 3.21
C PHE A 617 24.32 12.19 3.06
N ARG A 618 23.00 12.18 2.90
CA ARG A 618 22.12 13.34 2.99
C ARG A 618 20.96 13.00 3.92
N LEU A 619 20.82 13.76 4.99
CA LEU A 619 19.69 13.77 5.88
C LEU A 619 18.69 14.80 5.38
N ILE A 620 17.51 14.34 5.00
CA ILE A 620 16.48 15.14 4.35
C ILE A 620 15.22 15.05 5.21
N ASP A 621 14.58 16.18 5.51
CA ASP A 621 13.26 16.15 6.15
C ASP A 621 12.16 15.74 5.16
N ILE A 622 10.94 15.54 5.69
CA ILE A 622 9.76 15.22 4.87
C ILE A 622 9.42 16.26 3.79
N THR A 623 9.91 17.50 3.89
CA THR A 623 9.69 18.56 2.88
C THR A 623 10.70 18.47 1.73
N GLY A 624 11.66 17.55 1.81
CA GLY A 624 12.75 17.44 0.85
C GLY A 624 13.91 18.40 1.15
N LYS A 625 13.89 19.09 2.29
CA LYS A 625 14.96 20.02 2.68
C LYS A 625 16.08 19.23 3.34
N GLU A 626 17.27 19.33 2.74
CA GLU A 626 18.48 18.79 3.36
C GLU A 626 18.73 19.52 4.69
N LYS A 627 18.79 18.73 5.76
CA LYS A 627 19.17 19.19 7.09
C LYS A 627 20.65 19.03 7.35
N LYS A 628 21.23 17.96 6.81
CA LYS A 628 22.62 17.61 7.03
C LYS A 628 23.13 16.77 5.88
N SER A 629 24.40 16.91 5.55
CA SER A 629 25.11 15.99 4.67
C SER A 629 26.53 15.79 5.14
N GLY A 630 27.17 14.76 4.63
CA GLY A 630 28.55 14.44 4.96
C GLY A 630 28.96 13.10 4.39
N THR A 631 29.96 12.49 5.00
CA THR A 631 30.47 11.17 4.62
C THR A 631 30.47 10.21 5.80
N VAL A 632 30.17 8.95 5.53
CA VAL A 632 30.28 7.85 6.48
C VAL A 632 31.14 6.75 5.88
N ASN A 633 31.90 6.07 6.73
CA ASN A 633 32.72 4.94 6.33
C ASN A 633 32.87 3.93 7.47
N SER A 634 33.61 2.85 7.22
CA SER A 634 33.82 1.78 8.21
C SER A 634 34.47 2.24 9.52
N SER A 635 35.20 3.36 9.50
CA SER A 635 35.81 3.97 10.70
C SER A 635 34.95 5.06 11.36
N ASN A 636 33.96 5.58 10.65
CA ASN A 636 33.05 6.62 11.11
C ASN A 636 31.64 6.41 10.53
N SER A 637 30.91 5.47 11.12
CA SER A 637 29.56 5.11 10.67
C SER A 637 28.45 5.86 11.40
N LYS A 638 28.79 6.84 12.24
CA LYS A 638 27.83 7.60 13.05
C LYS A 638 27.60 9.00 12.50
N ILE A 639 26.34 9.40 12.46
CA ILE A 639 25.90 10.73 12.05
C ILE A 639 25.20 11.35 13.25
N LYS A 640 25.83 12.36 13.85
CA LYS A 640 25.17 13.14 14.90
C LYS A 640 23.99 13.90 14.33
N LEU A 641 22.85 13.80 14.98
CA LEU A 641 21.67 14.58 14.63
C LEU A 641 21.77 15.95 15.29
N ASP A 642 21.41 17.00 14.56
CA ASP A 642 21.50 18.36 15.08
C ASP A 642 20.33 18.63 16.04
N ASN A 643 20.58 19.39 17.11
CA ASN A 643 19.59 19.63 18.17
C ASN A 643 18.38 20.48 17.71
N ASP A 644 18.48 21.10 16.52
CA ASP A 644 17.43 21.92 15.90
C ASP A 644 16.50 21.12 14.98
N LEU A 645 16.75 19.82 14.77
CA LEU A 645 15.80 18.95 14.10
C LEU A 645 14.49 18.91 14.88
N GLU A 646 13.35 19.08 14.22
CA GLU A 646 12.03 18.93 14.84
C GLU A 646 11.57 17.47 14.88
N ASN A 647 10.71 17.13 15.83
CA ASN A 647 10.06 15.81 15.89
C ASN A 647 9.38 15.51 14.56
N GLY A 648 9.76 14.42 13.91
CA GLY A 648 9.31 14.17 12.55
C GLY A 648 10.06 13.03 11.89
N VAL A 649 9.69 12.73 10.65
CA VAL A 649 10.37 11.71 9.87
C VAL A 649 11.44 12.35 9.00
N TYR A 650 12.57 11.67 8.91
CA TYR A 650 13.68 12.08 8.09
C TYR A 650 14.09 10.90 7.22
N SER A 651 14.47 11.19 5.99
CA SER A 651 15.12 10.22 5.12
C SER A 651 16.62 10.44 5.22
N ILE A 652 17.37 9.38 5.48
CA ILE A 652 18.78 9.36 5.17
C ILE A 652 18.96 8.71 3.80
N ILE A 653 19.58 9.44 2.89
CA ILE A 653 20.08 8.88 1.63
C ILE A 653 21.57 8.64 1.81
N ILE A 654 22.04 7.45 1.51
CA ILE A 654 23.44 7.04 1.61
C ILE A 654 23.84 6.50 0.25
N GLU A 655 24.80 7.14 -0.42
CA GLU A 655 25.14 6.81 -1.81
C GLU A 655 26.63 6.94 -2.11
N ASN A 656 27.10 6.12 -3.04
CA ASN A 656 28.38 6.24 -3.72
C ASN A 656 28.17 5.99 -5.22
N ASP A 657 29.24 5.84 -5.99
CA ASP A 657 29.15 5.69 -7.45
C ASP A 657 28.48 4.36 -7.88
N GLU A 658 28.34 3.38 -6.98
CA GLU A 658 27.84 2.03 -7.28
C GLU A 658 26.47 1.74 -6.65
N LYS A 659 26.20 2.29 -5.46
CA LYS A 659 25.04 1.93 -4.63
C LYS A 659 24.40 3.17 -4.05
N ARG A 660 23.06 3.18 -4.02
CA ARG A 660 22.26 4.19 -3.34
C ARG A 660 21.25 3.51 -2.42
N PHE A 661 21.23 3.94 -1.18
CA PHE A 661 20.33 3.50 -0.13
C PHE A 661 19.53 4.69 0.38
N SER A 662 18.27 4.44 0.72
CA SER A 662 17.41 5.40 1.38
C SER A 662 16.77 4.69 2.55
N GLN A 663 16.81 5.30 3.73
CA GLN A 663 16.09 4.79 4.87
C GLN A 663 15.41 5.94 5.62
N LYS A 664 14.11 5.79 5.85
CA LYS A 664 13.34 6.69 6.69
C LYS A 664 13.46 6.27 8.14
N PHE A 665 13.60 7.23 9.03
CA PHE A 665 13.56 7.02 10.47
C PHE A 665 12.78 8.14 11.15
N ILE A 666 12.19 7.82 12.30
CA ILE A 666 11.44 8.78 13.09
C ILE A 666 12.41 9.42 14.08
N TYR A 667 12.63 10.73 13.95
CA TYR A 667 13.32 11.50 14.96
C TYR A 667 12.33 11.99 16.01
N ARG A 668 12.62 11.70 17.28
CA ARG A 668 11.90 12.26 18.43
C ARG A 668 12.94 12.93 19.34
N LYS A 669 12.83 14.23 19.57
CA LYS A 669 13.53 14.94 20.65
C LYS A 669 13.23 14.19 21.94
N SER A 670 14.27 13.83 22.66
CA SER A 670 14.13 13.34 24.04
C SER A 670 13.50 14.46 24.87
N ASP A 671 12.38 14.17 25.52
CA ASP A 671 11.81 15.05 26.54
C ASP A 671 12.90 15.26 27.61
N SER A 672 13.25 16.53 27.85
CA SER A 672 14.21 16.93 28.88
C SER A 672 13.65 16.76 30.28
#